data_AF-A0A925LUN1-F1
#
_entry.id   AF-A0A925LUN1-F1
#
_cell.length_a   1.000
_cell.length_b   1.000
_cell.length_c   1.000
_cell.angle_alpha   90.00
_cell.angle_beta   90.00
_cell.angle_gamma   90.00
#
_symmetry.space_group_name_H-M   'P 1'
#
loop_
_entity.id
_entity.type
_entity.pdbx_description
1 polymer ?
#
loop_
_entity_poly.entity_id
_entity_poly.type
_entity_poly.pdbx_seq_one_letter_code
_entity_poly.pdbx_strand_id
1 'polypeptide(L)'
;MKPRSDVSSPLPWPLIVFQFALSIPVLLTIPVVAAGITVMLVSPLANVAPGSTFWRYVVWVSATPLIYFVWLLLCLAICALDVQSRRWYRGLKKVPRVSSDQGITKFYPVISLYLRMRFLYSLPLTQSLLWLPGLRWLVLWSYSPSAHLGVESSILGYLFDPDLTDVGDGAIIGTGVSVVAHSLTTNPDGTKVLSTAPIVIGPRAVISGESLISLGVTIGADAIIEPLSYVPAFTQIPAGEVWGGNPAVFRRSRFESAAPVAEQRLRTTSTATRTILERSVCSAVASALRLPVDEVSATFSCEDCREWDSLGQMAVASTLYSLTGTEIPMAQCFGLRSIPQIIEFLASKQVRQPPEAHVAIPANPELLPLLNHQHTTRLLAERESATSSTGRFPAIKVVVSATFSAEPLVSSLTLWGNAFGIPIELDSAGFDQVPQALLSPESLFRRNAGGVNIVLTRPEDLLDGDEDRSEQLLQAIEQFASEFPNLLVVANLPPAVSADFRPRREQVVRLRHRWDHALSEISGIQVLDFAGIVERIGTTGSANADGDRIARVPYSAEVYAELGIAVARHVRYRRIPPAKVLALDADGVLWGNVLGEDGIDGISLGSDDAACPFQAFQQSVLKVRNRGVLLVMVSRNELADVQQVFESHPGMILRSDDIAAWRVNWQPKSQNLKEIAAELNVGLNSFVFVDDDPANQLEVNSHAPEVTVLPLPKDPADFGPMLDRLWCFDAAATTDADAQRTQMMHHEHARKKHLQESMNLESYLASLELQVVMRPATATDMPRVAQLTQKTNQFNLSLKRRSEAEVCSLTVNHSIFVVEVTDRFGDYGLVGVCILMSPPDRPETVEIDTLLISCRALGRGVEEAVLFGIVEHMRECACRHLEAEFVSGPRNQPILDFLKRSDFHQTRPDRFEMSVENSCSLPDHVAWIGPKQIAAVST
;
A
#
# COMPACT_ATOMS: atom_id res chain seq x y z
N MET A 1 34.04 -50.84 13.23
CA MET A 1 34.82 -51.96 12.67
C MET A 1 36.11 -51.40 12.07
N LYS A 2 37.24 -52.12 12.25
CA LYS A 2 38.65 -51.77 11.97
C LYS A 2 38.94 -50.96 10.69
N PRO A 3 40.06 -50.19 10.65
CA PRO A 3 40.53 -49.50 9.46
C PRO A 3 41.03 -50.52 8.43
N ARG A 4 40.67 -50.34 7.15
CA ARG A 4 41.30 -51.08 6.04
C ARG A 4 42.33 -50.19 5.36
N SER A 5 43.53 -50.73 5.37
CA SER A 5 44.80 -50.25 4.84
C SER A 5 44.80 -49.92 3.35
N ASP A 6 45.70 -49.00 3.01
CA ASP A 6 46.33 -48.77 1.71
C ASP A 6 46.40 -50.00 0.79
N VAL A 7 46.00 -49.80 -0.47
CA VAL A 7 46.59 -50.45 -1.64
C VAL A 7 46.50 -49.49 -2.82
N SER A 8 47.63 -48.95 -3.28
CA SER A 8 48.15 -49.18 -4.64
C SER A 8 49.24 -48.16 -4.97
N SER A 9 50.42 -48.67 -5.28
CA SER A 9 51.61 -47.98 -5.79
C SER A 9 51.33 -46.93 -6.87
N PRO A 10 52.13 -45.84 -6.96
CA PRO A 10 52.05 -44.93 -8.10
C PRO A 10 52.51 -45.67 -9.37
N LEU A 11 51.69 -45.58 -10.42
CA LEU A 11 52.01 -46.08 -11.76
C LEU A 11 53.27 -45.38 -12.30
N PRO A 12 54.11 -46.06 -13.10
CA PRO A 12 55.26 -45.44 -13.74
C PRO A 12 54.78 -44.36 -14.73
N TRP A 13 55.44 -43.21 -14.65
CA TRP A 13 55.13 -41.98 -15.40
C TRP A 13 54.78 -42.16 -16.90
N PRO A 14 55.45 -43.06 -17.68
CA PRO A 14 55.11 -43.26 -19.09
C PRO A 14 53.68 -43.73 -19.36
N LEU A 15 53.02 -44.45 -18.45
CA LEU A 15 51.65 -44.93 -18.64
C LEU A 15 50.59 -43.83 -18.52
N ILE A 16 50.87 -42.79 -17.73
CA ILE A 16 49.97 -41.64 -17.61
C ILE A 16 50.14 -40.75 -18.84
N VAL A 17 51.37 -40.49 -19.28
CA VAL A 17 51.64 -39.75 -20.53
C VAL A 17 51.03 -40.46 -21.74
N PHE A 18 51.07 -41.80 -21.79
CA PHE A 18 50.42 -42.58 -22.84
C PHE A 18 48.88 -42.44 -22.84
N GLN A 19 48.25 -42.27 -21.67
CA GLN A 19 46.81 -41.98 -21.56
C GLN A 19 46.45 -40.53 -21.93
N PHE A 20 47.33 -39.59 -21.62
CA PHE A 20 47.20 -38.19 -22.02
C PHE A 20 47.28 -38.02 -23.54
N ALA A 21 48.25 -38.69 -24.16
CA ALA A 21 48.47 -38.70 -25.60
C ALA A 21 47.32 -39.37 -26.39
N LEU A 22 46.46 -40.16 -25.75
CA LEU A 22 45.30 -40.79 -26.40
C LEU A 22 43.98 -40.04 -26.16
N SER A 23 43.91 -39.04 -25.29
CA SER A 23 42.63 -38.40 -24.95
C SER A 23 42.35 -37.17 -25.83
N ILE A 24 43.34 -36.31 -26.01
CA ILE A 24 43.21 -35.04 -26.73
C ILE A 24 43.41 -35.22 -28.25
N PRO A 25 44.42 -35.99 -28.72
CA PRO A 25 44.56 -36.27 -30.14
C PRO A 25 43.38 -37.07 -30.69
N VAL A 26 42.83 -38.04 -29.96
CA VAL A 26 41.65 -38.82 -30.38
C VAL A 26 40.40 -37.94 -30.53
N LEU A 27 40.21 -36.95 -29.65
CA LEU A 27 39.15 -35.94 -29.78
C LEU A 27 39.35 -35.00 -30.97
N LEU A 28 40.58 -34.81 -31.46
CA LEU A 28 40.93 -33.90 -32.56
C LEU A 28 41.14 -34.60 -33.92
N THR A 29 41.59 -35.86 -33.94
CA THR A 29 41.95 -36.60 -35.17
C THR A 29 40.79 -37.39 -35.73
N ILE A 30 39.93 -37.96 -34.87
CA ILE A 30 38.74 -38.71 -35.30
C ILE A 30 37.75 -37.84 -36.09
N PRO A 31 37.49 -36.56 -35.72
CA PRO A 31 36.65 -35.68 -36.52
C PRO A 31 37.23 -35.39 -37.90
N VAL A 32 38.54 -35.20 -37.99
CA VAL A 32 39.23 -34.92 -39.25
C VAL A 32 39.21 -36.16 -40.16
N VAL A 33 39.45 -37.35 -39.60
CA VAL A 33 39.43 -38.61 -40.36
C VAL A 33 38.02 -38.97 -40.82
N ALA A 34 37.01 -38.82 -39.95
CA ALA A 34 35.62 -39.09 -40.31
C ALA A 34 35.07 -38.06 -41.31
N ALA A 35 35.43 -36.77 -41.20
CA ALA A 35 35.14 -35.78 -42.22
C ALA A 35 35.80 -36.14 -43.56
N GLY A 36 37.06 -36.59 -43.54
CA GLY A 36 37.78 -37.05 -44.73
C GLY A 36 37.14 -38.26 -45.41
N ILE A 37 36.77 -39.30 -44.65
CA ILE A 37 36.07 -40.49 -45.16
C ILE A 37 34.72 -40.11 -45.75
N THR A 38 34.00 -39.21 -45.08
CA THR A 38 32.67 -38.82 -45.56
C THR A 38 32.74 -37.94 -46.81
N VAL A 39 33.75 -37.06 -46.90
CA VAL A 39 34.05 -36.34 -48.14
C VAL A 39 34.42 -37.31 -49.27
N MET A 40 35.20 -38.36 -49.01
CA MET A 40 35.51 -39.39 -50.02
C MET A 40 34.27 -40.16 -50.49
N LEU A 41 33.30 -40.42 -49.60
CA LEU A 41 32.07 -41.14 -49.95
C LEU A 41 31.05 -40.27 -50.71
N VAL A 42 30.98 -38.96 -50.43
CA VAL A 42 30.01 -38.03 -51.04
C VAL A 42 30.54 -37.38 -52.32
N SER A 43 31.86 -37.24 -52.47
CA SER A 43 32.47 -36.62 -53.66
C SER A 43 32.12 -37.29 -55.00
N PRO A 44 32.00 -38.63 -55.11
CA PRO A 44 31.56 -39.29 -56.34
C PRO A 44 30.11 -38.94 -56.71
N LEU A 45 29.20 -38.89 -55.73
CA LEU A 45 27.79 -38.52 -55.91
C LEU A 45 27.63 -37.06 -56.37
N ALA A 46 28.46 -36.15 -55.84
CA ALA A 46 28.49 -34.75 -56.26
C ALA A 46 29.10 -34.54 -57.67
N ASN A 47 29.75 -35.55 -58.25
CA ASN A 47 30.32 -35.51 -59.61
C ASN A 47 29.41 -36.13 -60.67
N VAL A 48 28.34 -36.84 -60.28
CA VAL A 48 27.32 -37.41 -61.18
C VAL A 48 26.16 -36.44 -61.45
N ALA A 49 26.06 -35.34 -60.68
CA ALA A 49 25.01 -34.35 -60.82
C ALA A 49 25.12 -33.54 -62.14
N PRO A 50 24.02 -33.32 -62.89
CA PRO A 50 24.07 -32.74 -64.22
C PRO A 50 24.52 -31.27 -64.24
N GLY A 51 25.70 -31.03 -64.80
CA GLY A 51 26.07 -29.86 -65.61
C GLY A 51 26.15 -28.46 -64.96
N SER A 52 25.72 -28.23 -63.73
CA SER A 52 25.83 -26.91 -63.09
C SER A 52 26.30 -26.97 -61.64
N THR A 53 27.10 -25.98 -61.26
CA THR A 53 27.64 -25.80 -59.90
C THR A 53 26.55 -25.79 -58.83
N PHE A 54 25.35 -25.34 -59.20
CA PHE A 54 24.16 -25.29 -58.35
C PHE A 54 23.76 -26.66 -57.78
N TRP A 55 23.67 -27.70 -58.62
CA TRP A 55 23.26 -29.03 -58.14
C TRP A 55 24.30 -29.67 -57.22
N ARG A 56 25.59 -29.33 -57.41
CA ARG A 56 26.66 -29.76 -56.49
C ARG A 56 26.48 -29.10 -55.12
N TYR A 57 26.14 -27.81 -55.07
CA TYR A 57 25.81 -27.13 -53.81
C TYR A 57 24.60 -27.74 -53.11
N VAL A 58 23.52 -28.02 -53.85
CA VAL A 58 22.31 -28.65 -53.26
C VAL A 58 22.66 -30.00 -52.64
N VAL A 59 23.41 -30.85 -53.35
CA VAL A 59 23.87 -32.14 -52.80
C VAL A 59 24.70 -31.97 -51.53
N TRP A 60 25.64 -31.02 -51.50
CA TRP A 60 26.47 -30.77 -50.32
C TRP A 60 25.68 -30.19 -49.14
N VAL A 61 24.78 -29.23 -49.38
CA VAL A 61 23.94 -28.64 -48.33
C VAL A 61 23.00 -29.70 -47.74
N SER A 62 22.45 -30.59 -48.56
CA SER A 62 21.57 -31.68 -48.08
C SER A 62 22.35 -32.82 -47.41
N ALA A 63 23.57 -33.13 -47.86
CA ALA A 63 24.37 -34.20 -47.28
C ALA A 63 25.01 -33.77 -45.95
N THR A 64 25.46 -32.51 -45.81
CA THR A 64 26.24 -32.05 -44.64
C THR A 64 25.60 -32.36 -43.27
N PRO A 65 24.28 -32.15 -43.05
CA PRO A 65 23.63 -32.53 -41.79
C PRO A 65 23.69 -34.04 -41.51
N LEU A 66 23.51 -34.88 -42.54
CA LEU A 66 23.57 -36.34 -42.40
C LEU A 66 25.01 -36.80 -42.10
N ILE A 67 26.00 -36.22 -42.78
CA ILE A 67 27.43 -36.45 -42.56
C ILE A 67 27.80 -36.11 -41.11
N TYR A 68 27.38 -34.93 -40.65
CA TYR A 68 27.61 -34.50 -39.27
C TYR A 68 26.93 -35.44 -38.27
N PHE A 69 25.69 -35.86 -38.53
CA PHE A 69 24.97 -36.77 -37.65
C PHE A 69 25.65 -38.14 -37.53
N VAL A 70 26.07 -38.73 -38.66
CA VAL A 70 26.83 -39.99 -38.67
C VAL A 70 28.16 -39.84 -37.93
N TRP A 71 28.87 -38.73 -38.17
CA TRP A 71 30.10 -38.41 -37.45
C TRP A 71 29.87 -38.30 -35.93
N LEU A 72 28.84 -37.59 -35.50
CA LEU A 72 28.51 -37.39 -34.09
C LEU A 72 28.24 -38.73 -33.40
N LEU A 73 27.47 -39.62 -34.03
CA LEU A 73 27.21 -40.97 -33.50
C LEU A 73 28.48 -41.81 -33.36
N LEU A 74 29.36 -41.78 -34.37
CA LEU A 74 30.65 -42.47 -34.31
C LEU A 74 31.55 -41.89 -33.20
N CYS A 75 31.59 -40.56 -33.07
CA CYS A 75 32.34 -39.89 -32.01
C CYS A 75 31.85 -40.32 -30.63
N LEU A 76 30.54 -40.29 -30.39
CA LEU A 76 29.93 -40.71 -29.13
C LEU A 76 30.17 -42.20 -28.85
N ALA A 77 30.09 -43.07 -29.86
CA ALA A 77 30.36 -44.50 -29.72
C ALA A 77 31.81 -44.79 -29.33
N ILE A 78 32.77 -44.10 -29.94
CA ILE A 78 34.19 -44.26 -29.61
C ILE A 78 34.48 -43.73 -28.20
N CYS A 79 33.92 -42.56 -27.86
CA CYS A 79 34.01 -42.04 -26.49
C CYS A 79 33.40 -43.00 -25.47
N ALA A 80 32.25 -43.60 -25.79
CA ALA A 80 31.60 -44.57 -24.92
C ALA A 80 32.46 -45.82 -24.76
N LEU A 81 33.02 -46.36 -25.83
CA LEU A 81 33.92 -47.52 -25.77
C LEU A 81 35.18 -47.24 -24.95
N ASP A 82 35.76 -46.04 -25.06
CA ASP A 82 36.89 -45.61 -24.21
C ASP A 82 36.49 -45.50 -22.72
N VAL A 83 35.36 -44.86 -22.39
CA VAL A 83 34.90 -44.76 -20.98
C VAL A 83 34.56 -46.13 -20.40
N GLN A 84 33.86 -46.97 -21.16
CA GLN A 84 33.42 -48.29 -20.70
C GLN A 84 34.58 -49.29 -20.60
N SER A 85 35.56 -49.23 -21.50
CA SER A 85 36.79 -50.04 -21.36
C SER A 85 37.59 -49.64 -20.12
N ARG A 86 37.67 -48.35 -19.79
CA ARG A 86 38.30 -47.87 -18.54
C ARG A 86 37.56 -48.34 -17.29
N ARG A 87 36.23 -48.50 -17.34
CA ARG A 87 35.43 -49.11 -16.26
C ARG A 87 35.83 -50.56 -16.02
N TRP A 88 36.03 -51.35 -17.08
CA TRP A 88 36.41 -52.77 -17.01
C TRP A 88 37.81 -52.98 -16.43
N TYR A 89 38.79 -52.15 -16.83
CA TYR A 89 40.18 -52.35 -16.43
C TYR A 89 40.58 -51.68 -15.10
N ARG A 90 39.87 -50.65 -14.63
CA ARG A 90 40.35 -49.79 -13.52
C ARG A 90 39.37 -49.52 -12.38
N GLY A 91 38.12 -50.00 -12.45
CA GLY A 91 37.15 -49.82 -11.37
C GLY A 91 36.95 -48.34 -10.99
N LEU A 92 36.81 -47.45 -11.98
CA LEU A 92 36.57 -46.03 -11.77
C LEU A 92 35.29 -45.84 -10.93
N LYS A 93 35.47 -45.56 -9.64
CA LYS A 93 34.41 -45.08 -8.75
C LYS A 93 34.73 -43.63 -8.41
N LYS A 94 33.76 -42.71 -8.62
CA LYS A 94 33.88 -41.35 -8.09
C LYS A 94 34.03 -41.43 -6.58
N VAL A 95 35.04 -40.75 -6.06
CA VAL A 95 35.38 -40.78 -4.64
C VAL A 95 34.58 -39.66 -3.95
N PRO A 96 34.01 -39.89 -2.75
CA PRO A 96 33.18 -38.89 -2.05
C PRO A 96 33.89 -37.56 -1.82
N ARG A 97 35.21 -37.58 -1.64
CA ARG A 97 36.04 -36.40 -1.47
C ARG A 97 37.46 -36.64 -1.97
N VAL A 98 37.97 -35.79 -2.84
CA VAL A 98 39.35 -35.83 -3.35
C VAL A 98 39.93 -34.43 -3.29
N SER A 99 41.07 -34.29 -2.64
CA SER A 99 41.82 -33.03 -2.59
C SER A 99 42.98 -33.05 -3.57
N SER A 100 43.37 -31.88 -4.10
CA SER A 100 44.42 -31.73 -5.10
C SER A 100 45.82 -32.17 -4.62
N ASP A 101 46.04 -32.23 -3.31
CA ASP A 101 47.27 -32.71 -2.65
C ASP A 101 47.38 -34.25 -2.60
N GLN A 102 46.27 -34.98 -2.73
CA GLN A 102 46.24 -36.45 -2.76
C GLN A 102 46.73 -37.06 -4.08
N GLY A 103 47.37 -36.25 -4.93
CA GLY A 103 48.09 -36.64 -6.13
C GLY A 103 47.31 -36.49 -7.44
N ILE A 104 48.01 -36.02 -8.49
CA ILE A 104 47.53 -35.90 -9.88
C ILE A 104 46.90 -37.21 -10.39
N THR A 105 47.34 -38.36 -9.88
CA THR A 105 46.90 -39.70 -10.30
C THR A 105 45.44 -40.01 -9.97
N LYS A 106 44.85 -39.43 -8.92
CA LYS A 106 43.42 -39.63 -8.55
C LYS A 106 42.52 -38.47 -8.98
N PHE A 107 43.03 -37.24 -8.94
CA PHE A 107 42.27 -36.03 -9.23
C PHE A 107 42.09 -35.78 -10.74
N TYR A 108 43.15 -36.02 -11.53
CA TYR A 108 43.16 -35.70 -12.96
C TYR A 108 42.21 -36.56 -13.81
N PRO A 109 42.13 -37.90 -13.62
CA PRO A 109 41.20 -38.73 -14.39
C PRO A 109 39.74 -38.27 -14.25
N VAL A 110 39.34 -37.87 -13.04
CA VAL A 110 37.98 -37.38 -12.75
C VAL A 110 37.72 -36.04 -13.46
N ILE A 111 38.66 -35.11 -13.40
CA ILE A 111 38.55 -33.82 -14.11
C ILE A 111 38.52 -34.02 -15.64
N SER A 112 39.27 -34.98 -16.17
CA SER A 112 39.28 -35.26 -17.60
C SER A 112 37.91 -35.72 -18.13
N LEU A 113 37.13 -36.44 -17.31
CA LEU A 113 35.77 -36.84 -17.64
C LEU A 113 34.80 -35.64 -17.67
N TYR A 114 34.95 -34.68 -16.76
CA TYR A 114 34.15 -33.44 -16.77
C TYR A 114 34.48 -32.53 -17.94
N LEU A 115 35.76 -32.40 -18.30
CA LEU A 115 36.17 -31.65 -19.49
C LEU A 115 35.64 -32.30 -20.78
N ARG A 116 35.67 -33.64 -20.85
CA ARG A 116 35.06 -34.40 -21.95
C ARG A 116 33.56 -34.17 -22.04
N MET A 117 32.85 -34.25 -20.92
CA MET A 117 31.42 -33.96 -20.87
C MET A 117 31.14 -32.55 -21.42
N ARG A 118 31.84 -31.53 -20.93
CA ARG A 118 31.68 -30.14 -21.40
C ARG A 118 31.93 -30.00 -22.90
N PHE A 119 32.93 -30.71 -23.44
CA PHE A 119 33.17 -30.75 -24.88
C PHE A 119 32.01 -31.39 -25.64
N LEU A 120 31.53 -32.57 -25.22
CA LEU A 120 30.45 -33.26 -25.92
C LEU A 120 29.13 -32.48 -25.90
N TYR A 121 28.81 -31.82 -24.77
CA TYR A 121 27.65 -30.92 -24.68
C TYR A 121 27.79 -29.65 -25.54
N SER A 122 29.01 -29.25 -25.91
CA SER A 122 29.23 -28.13 -26.84
C SER A 122 29.00 -28.50 -28.32
N LEU A 123 28.94 -29.79 -28.64
CA LEU A 123 28.67 -30.26 -30.00
C LEU A 123 27.17 -30.11 -30.33
N PRO A 124 26.82 -29.50 -31.48
CA PRO A 124 25.43 -29.43 -31.94
C PRO A 124 24.74 -30.79 -31.95
N LEU A 125 23.43 -30.81 -31.65
CA LEU A 125 22.57 -32.01 -31.62
C LEU A 125 22.86 -33.04 -30.52
N THR A 126 23.97 -32.96 -29.78
CA THR A 126 24.25 -33.91 -28.68
C THR A 126 23.13 -33.94 -27.64
N GLN A 127 22.57 -32.78 -27.31
CA GLN A 127 21.42 -32.71 -26.39
C GLN A 127 20.15 -33.30 -26.98
N SER A 128 19.89 -33.05 -28.27
CA SER A 128 18.73 -33.62 -28.97
C SER A 128 18.77 -35.15 -29.00
N LEU A 129 19.97 -35.76 -28.97
CA LEU A 129 20.14 -37.22 -28.88
C LEU A 129 19.71 -37.80 -27.53
N LEU A 130 19.73 -37.02 -26.44
CA LEU A 130 19.23 -37.47 -25.13
C LEU A 130 17.72 -37.68 -25.11
N TRP A 131 16.99 -37.08 -26.06
CA TRP A 131 15.54 -37.21 -26.20
C TRP A 131 15.13 -38.51 -26.92
N LEU A 132 16.07 -39.15 -27.62
CA LEU A 132 15.82 -40.37 -28.37
C LEU A 132 16.08 -41.59 -27.47
N PRO A 133 15.07 -42.42 -27.13
CA PRO A 133 15.20 -43.48 -26.14
C PRO A 133 16.34 -44.48 -26.39
N GLY A 134 16.69 -44.72 -27.67
CA GLY A 134 17.79 -45.59 -28.07
C GLY A 134 19.18 -44.94 -28.08
N LEU A 135 19.26 -43.61 -28.28
CA LEU A 135 20.55 -42.89 -28.42
C LEU A 135 20.97 -42.17 -27.14
N ARG A 136 20.07 -41.94 -26.18
CA ARG A 136 20.39 -41.33 -24.89
C ARG A 136 21.47 -42.08 -24.10
N TRP A 137 21.48 -43.41 -24.16
CA TRP A 137 22.50 -44.23 -23.50
C TRP A 137 23.88 -44.07 -24.14
N LEU A 138 23.93 -43.90 -25.46
CA LEU A 138 25.17 -43.63 -26.18
C LEU A 138 25.79 -42.31 -25.70
N VAL A 139 24.97 -41.27 -25.53
CA VAL A 139 25.42 -39.99 -24.99
C VAL A 139 25.90 -40.13 -23.55
N LEU A 140 25.13 -40.74 -22.65
CA LEU A 140 25.52 -40.87 -21.24
C LEU A 140 26.78 -41.73 -21.06
N TRP A 141 26.90 -42.83 -21.79
CA TRP A 141 28.09 -43.70 -21.73
C TRP A 141 29.34 -43.05 -22.30
N SER A 142 29.20 -42.04 -23.17
CA SER A 142 30.34 -41.34 -23.77
C SER A 142 31.16 -40.52 -22.78
N TYR A 143 30.58 -40.16 -21.63
CA TYR A 143 31.26 -39.37 -20.60
C TYR A 143 31.07 -39.90 -19.17
N SER A 144 30.17 -40.87 -18.94
CA SER A 144 29.92 -41.46 -17.62
C SER A 144 30.10 -42.99 -17.64
N PRO A 145 30.78 -43.58 -16.64
CA PRO A 145 30.96 -45.03 -16.56
C PRO A 145 29.64 -45.78 -16.29
N SER A 146 28.70 -45.15 -15.57
CA SER A 146 27.35 -45.67 -15.31
C SER A 146 26.32 -44.56 -15.38
N ALA A 147 25.05 -44.93 -15.55
CA ALA A 147 23.91 -44.02 -15.46
C ALA A 147 22.68 -44.83 -15.05
N HIS A 148 21.82 -44.26 -14.21
CA HIS A 148 20.56 -44.88 -13.79
C HIS A 148 19.39 -43.98 -14.17
N LEU A 149 18.62 -44.43 -15.16
CA LEU A 149 17.46 -43.72 -15.67
C LEU A 149 16.25 -44.65 -15.70
N GLY A 150 15.17 -44.20 -15.11
CA GLY A 150 13.89 -44.88 -15.11
C GLY A 150 13.23 -44.91 -16.49
N VAL A 151 12.29 -45.83 -16.64
CA VAL A 151 11.44 -45.97 -17.83
C VAL A 151 10.61 -44.69 -18.01
N GLU A 152 10.44 -44.23 -19.25
CA GLU A 152 9.68 -43.01 -19.59
C GLU A 152 10.18 -41.70 -18.92
N SER A 153 11.38 -41.69 -18.34
CA SER A 153 12.01 -40.45 -17.87
C SER A 153 12.40 -39.52 -19.03
N SER A 154 12.18 -38.21 -18.84
CA SER A 154 12.47 -37.16 -19.81
C SER A 154 13.56 -36.22 -19.27
N ILE A 155 14.65 -36.05 -20.04
CA ILE A 155 15.79 -35.22 -19.66
C ILE A 155 15.97 -34.11 -20.70
N LEU A 156 15.44 -32.93 -20.38
CA LEU A 156 15.61 -31.71 -21.18
C LEU A 156 16.73 -30.80 -20.62
N GLY A 157 17.22 -31.11 -19.42
CA GLY A 157 18.32 -30.41 -18.75
C GLY A 157 19.69 -31.10 -18.86
N TYR A 158 20.66 -30.62 -18.10
CA TYR A 158 22.03 -31.07 -18.04
C TYR A 158 22.26 -32.00 -16.85
N LEU A 159 22.66 -33.24 -17.14
CA LEU A 159 23.05 -34.22 -16.12
C LEU A 159 24.58 -34.32 -16.07
N PHE A 160 25.17 -33.63 -15.09
CA PHE A 160 26.63 -33.53 -15.01
C PHE A 160 27.29 -34.80 -14.48
N ASP A 161 26.59 -35.53 -13.61
CA ASP A 161 27.08 -36.73 -12.92
C ASP A 161 26.11 -37.92 -13.04
N PRO A 162 25.94 -38.51 -14.23
CA PRO A 162 24.98 -39.59 -14.41
C PRO A 162 25.27 -40.82 -13.54
N ASP A 163 26.53 -41.07 -13.20
CA ASP A 163 26.96 -42.17 -12.33
C ASP A 163 26.63 -41.96 -10.84
N LEU A 164 26.30 -40.73 -10.44
CA LEU A 164 25.88 -40.36 -9.09
C LEU A 164 24.45 -39.82 -9.05
N THR A 165 23.71 -39.89 -10.15
CA THR A 165 22.34 -39.40 -10.21
C THR A 165 21.41 -40.53 -10.59
N ASP A 166 20.50 -40.85 -9.68
CA ASP A 166 19.45 -41.85 -9.91
C ASP A 166 18.16 -41.13 -10.29
N VAL A 167 17.66 -41.36 -11.50
CA VAL A 167 16.40 -40.78 -11.99
C VAL A 167 15.34 -41.86 -12.06
N GLY A 168 14.22 -41.67 -11.36
CA GLY A 168 13.11 -42.61 -11.29
C GLY A 168 12.21 -42.63 -12.53
N ASP A 169 11.32 -43.62 -12.60
CA ASP A 169 10.40 -43.81 -13.72
C ASP A 169 9.45 -42.61 -13.90
N GLY A 170 9.28 -42.16 -15.15
CA GLY A 170 8.40 -41.03 -15.49
C GLY A 170 8.82 -39.67 -14.93
N ALA A 171 10.04 -39.53 -14.39
CA ALA A 171 10.53 -38.24 -13.92
C ALA A 171 10.81 -37.29 -15.10
N ILE A 172 10.53 -36.00 -14.91
CA ILE A 172 10.70 -34.94 -15.91
C ILE A 172 11.73 -33.94 -15.39
N ILE A 173 12.84 -33.80 -16.11
CA ILE A 173 13.85 -32.78 -15.88
C ILE A 173 13.71 -31.75 -17.00
N GLY A 174 13.26 -30.54 -16.66
CA GLY A 174 12.95 -29.46 -17.59
C GLY A 174 14.19 -28.83 -18.26
N THR A 175 13.94 -28.02 -19.29
CA THR A 175 15.00 -27.36 -20.07
C THR A 175 15.82 -26.41 -19.20
N GLY A 176 17.14 -26.38 -19.39
CA GLY A 176 18.04 -25.51 -18.63
C GLY A 176 18.32 -25.98 -17.19
N VAL A 177 17.65 -27.03 -16.71
CA VAL A 177 17.91 -27.59 -15.38
C VAL A 177 19.34 -28.12 -15.31
N SER A 178 20.08 -27.78 -14.26
CA SER A 178 21.43 -28.28 -14.00
C SER A 178 21.42 -29.20 -12.79
N VAL A 179 21.70 -30.49 -12.99
CA VAL A 179 21.82 -31.47 -11.90
C VAL A 179 23.29 -31.78 -11.66
N VAL A 180 23.81 -31.33 -10.51
CA VAL A 180 25.25 -31.31 -10.21
C VAL A 180 25.51 -32.08 -8.91
N ALA A 181 25.98 -33.31 -9.03
CA ALA A 181 26.29 -34.20 -7.89
C ALA A 181 27.72 -33.99 -7.33
N HIS A 182 28.36 -32.90 -7.71
CA HIS A 182 29.70 -32.53 -7.27
C HIS A 182 29.80 -31.03 -6.90
N SER A 183 30.79 -30.71 -6.06
CA SER A 183 31.19 -29.34 -5.76
C SER A 183 32.71 -29.26 -5.71
N LEU A 184 33.26 -28.15 -6.21
CA LEU A 184 34.68 -27.84 -6.16
C LEU A 184 34.89 -26.64 -5.24
N THR A 185 35.34 -26.90 -4.01
CA THR A 185 35.62 -25.86 -3.03
C THR A 185 37.12 -25.62 -2.95
N THR A 186 37.52 -24.35 -2.82
CA THR A 186 38.92 -24.00 -2.57
C THR A 186 39.07 -23.74 -1.07
N ASN A 187 39.93 -24.52 -0.41
CA ASN A 187 40.28 -24.31 0.98
C ASN A 187 41.12 -23.03 1.12
N PRO A 188 41.18 -22.43 2.33
CA PRO A 188 41.99 -21.23 2.59
C PRO A 188 43.49 -21.36 2.27
N ASP A 189 44.02 -22.58 2.26
CA ASP A 189 45.40 -22.91 1.90
C ASP A 189 45.63 -23.03 0.37
N GLY A 190 44.61 -22.72 -0.44
CA GLY A 190 44.65 -22.82 -1.90
C GLY A 190 44.43 -24.23 -2.43
N THR A 191 44.27 -25.24 -1.58
CA THR A 191 43.97 -26.62 -2.02
C THR A 191 42.55 -26.71 -2.56
N LYS A 192 42.40 -27.38 -3.71
CA LYS A 192 41.08 -27.60 -4.32
C LYS A 192 40.54 -28.95 -3.87
N VAL A 193 39.35 -28.94 -3.29
CA VAL A 193 38.65 -30.13 -2.82
C VAL A 193 37.44 -30.36 -3.71
N LEU A 194 37.43 -31.49 -4.39
CA LEU A 194 36.26 -32.01 -5.09
C LEU A 194 35.48 -32.90 -4.13
N SER A 195 34.25 -32.51 -3.84
CA SER A 195 33.29 -33.30 -3.06
C SER A 195 32.19 -33.83 -3.98
N THR A 196 31.78 -35.07 -3.77
CA THR A 196 30.68 -35.69 -4.52
C THR A 196 29.69 -36.34 -3.56
N ALA A 197 28.40 -36.25 -3.88
CA ALA A 197 27.34 -36.93 -3.12
C ALA A 197 26.19 -37.28 -4.07
N PRO A 198 25.59 -38.48 -3.93
CA PRO A 198 24.56 -38.94 -4.85
C PRO A 198 23.30 -38.06 -4.81
N ILE A 199 22.66 -37.90 -5.96
CA ILE A 199 21.35 -37.24 -6.10
C ILE A 199 20.33 -38.30 -6.48
N VAL A 200 19.17 -38.29 -5.80
CA VAL A 200 18.08 -39.22 -6.08
C VAL A 200 16.86 -38.42 -6.50
N ILE A 201 16.34 -38.69 -7.70
CA ILE A 201 15.12 -38.09 -8.24
C ILE A 201 14.07 -39.20 -8.31
N GLY A 202 13.03 -39.09 -7.51
CA GLY A 202 11.97 -40.08 -7.38
C GLY A 202 11.11 -40.21 -8.65
N PRO A 203 10.34 -41.30 -8.77
CA PRO A 203 9.48 -41.53 -9.92
C PRO A 203 8.41 -40.42 -10.03
N ARG A 204 8.10 -39.99 -11.26
CA ARG A 204 7.13 -38.94 -11.59
C ARG A 204 7.40 -37.56 -10.96
N ALA A 205 8.60 -37.35 -10.42
CA ALA A 205 9.04 -36.04 -9.98
C ALA A 205 9.23 -35.11 -11.18
N VAL A 206 8.87 -33.83 -11.02
CA VAL A 206 8.98 -32.82 -12.07
C VAL A 206 9.92 -31.72 -11.59
N ILE A 207 11.02 -31.51 -12.28
CA ILE A 207 11.94 -30.41 -12.03
C ILE A 207 11.74 -29.40 -13.15
N SER A 208 11.17 -28.25 -12.83
CA SER A 208 10.83 -27.22 -13.81
C SER A 208 12.07 -26.47 -14.29
N GLY A 209 11.97 -25.83 -15.46
CA GLY A 209 13.10 -25.28 -16.20
C GLY A 209 13.99 -24.30 -15.42
N GLU A 210 15.25 -24.22 -15.84
CA GLU A 210 16.28 -23.30 -15.29
C GLU A 210 16.55 -23.48 -13.78
N SER A 211 16.24 -24.65 -13.22
CA SER A 211 16.51 -24.97 -11.82
C SER A 211 17.89 -25.59 -11.60
N LEU A 212 18.52 -25.34 -10.45
CA LEU A 212 19.82 -25.90 -10.06
C LEU A 212 19.64 -26.88 -8.90
N ILE A 213 20.00 -28.15 -9.12
CA ILE A 213 19.96 -29.21 -8.11
C ILE A 213 21.38 -29.55 -7.67
N SER A 214 21.66 -29.33 -6.40
CA SER A 214 22.99 -29.51 -5.81
C SER A 214 23.23 -30.93 -5.28
N LEU A 215 24.50 -31.28 -5.00
CA LEU A 215 24.91 -32.60 -4.52
C LEU A 215 24.17 -33.05 -3.24
N GLY A 216 23.89 -34.35 -3.14
CA GLY A 216 23.27 -34.93 -1.94
C GLY A 216 21.75 -34.74 -1.83
N VAL A 217 21.11 -34.12 -2.82
CA VAL A 217 19.66 -33.87 -2.82
C VAL A 217 18.88 -35.15 -3.09
N THR A 218 17.82 -35.36 -2.32
CA THR A 218 16.81 -36.40 -2.57
C THR A 218 15.49 -35.72 -2.90
N ILE A 219 14.88 -36.05 -4.04
CA ILE A 219 13.56 -35.60 -4.46
C ILE A 219 12.63 -36.81 -4.44
N GLY A 220 11.58 -36.74 -3.65
CA GLY A 220 10.61 -37.82 -3.49
C GLY A 220 9.77 -38.05 -4.75
N ALA A 221 9.10 -39.20 -4.79
CA ALA A 221 8.14 -39.52 -5.86
C ALA A 221 7.09 -38.42 -6.01
N ASP A 222 6.68 -38.11 -7.23
CA ASP A 222 5.66 -37.10 -7.52
C ASP A 222 5.96 -35.67 -7.03
N ALA A 223 7.15 -35.37 -6.51
CA ALA A 223 7.47 -34.01 -6.08
C ALA A 223 7.62 -33.05 -7.28
N ILE A 224 7.38 -31.76 -7.08
CA ILE A 224 7.57 -30.71 -8.09
C ILE A 224 8.57 -29.69 -7.57
N ILE A 225 9.59 -29.40 -8.37
CA ILE A 225 10.45 -28.23 -8.19
C ILE A 225 9.96 -27.16 -9.16
N GLU A 226 9.58 -26.00 -8.66
CA GLU A 226 9.14 -24.84 -9.44
C GLU A 226 10.28 -24.24 -10.27
N PRO A 227 10.01 -23.57 -11.39
CA PRO A 227 11.06 -23.06 -12.28
C PRO A 227 11.96 -22.04 -11.58
N LEU A 228 13.18 -21.88 -12.08
CA LEU A 228 14.19 -20.95 -11.54
C LEU A 228 14.54 -21.20 -10.05
N SER A 229 14.41 -22.45 -9.60
CA SER A 229 14.68 -22.80 -8.20
C SER A 229 16.10 -23.31 -7.97
N TYR A 230 16.68 -22.96 -6.83
CA TYR A 230 17.97 -23.51 -6.39
C TYR A 230 17.74 -24.45 -5.20
N VAL A 231 17.95 -25.75 -5.39
CA VAL A 231 17.83 -26.75 -4.30
C VAL A 231 19.21 -26.94 -3.64
N PRO A 232 19.38 -26.50 -2.38
CA PRO A 232 20.67 -26.55 -1.69
C PRO A 232 21.18 -27.98 -1.49
N ALA A 233 22.49 -28.13 -1.30
CA ALA A 233 23.11 -29.43 -1.06
C ALA A 233 22.47 -30.15 0.14
N PHE A 234 22.31 -31.47 0.02
CA PHE A 234 21.75 -32.36 1.05
C PHE A 234 20.27 -32.13 1.42
N THR A 235 19.53 -31.33 0.65
CA THR A 235 18.09 -31.11 0.87
C THR A 235 17.30 -32.40 0.62
N GLN A 236 16.40 -32.74 1.55
CA GLN A 236 15.47 -33.87 1.42
C GLN A 236 14.08 -33.32 1.11
N ILE A 237 13.61 -33.56 -0.11
CA ILE A 237 12.30 -33.16 -0.61
C ILE A 237 11.37 -34.38 -0.55
N PRO A 238 10.35 -34.39 0.31
CA PRO A 238 9.39 -35.49 0.41
C PRO A 238 8.57 -35.72 -0.86
N ALA A 239 7.97 -36.91 -0.94
CA ALA A 239 7.12 -37.30 -2.07
C ALA A 239 5.83 -36.46 -2.12
N GLY A 240 5.42 -36.06 -3.32
CA GLY A 240 4.18 -35.33 -3.55
C GLY A 240 4.20 -33.89 -3.02
N GLU A 241 5.37 -33.30 -2.77
CA GLU A 241 5.50 -31.90 -2.36
C GLU A 241 5.94 -31.00 -3.50
N VAL A 242 5.54 -29.73 -3.45
CA VAL A 242 5.95 -28.68 -4.38
C VAL A 242 6.91 -27.75 -3.65
N TRP A 243 8.10 -27.55 -4.20
CA TRP A 243 9.17 -26.73 -3.64
C TRP A 243 9.61 -25.67 -4.64
N GLY A 244 9.90 -24.44 -4.19
CA GLY A 244 10.27 -23.35 -5.09
C GLY A 244 11.03 -22.21 -4.45
N GLY A 245 11.90 -21.54 -5.22
CA GLY A 245 12.68 -20.37 -4.80
C GLY A 245 14.21 -20.56 -4.85
N ASN A 246 14.95 -19.53 -4.45
CA ASN A 246 16.42 -19.54 -4.33
C ASN A 246 16.84 -19.02 -2.93
N PRO A 247 17.00 -19.90 -1.93
CA PRO A 247 16.92 -21.36 -1.99
C PRO A 247 15.47 -21.88 -2.05
N ALA A 248 15.29 -23.09 -2.58
CA ALA A 248 13.99 -23.75 -2.72
C ALA A 248 13.44 -24.16 -1.36
N VAL A 249 12.21 -23.76 -1.07
CA VAL A 249 11.47 -24.10 0.15
C VAL A 249 10.13 -24.75 -0.19
N PHE A 250 9.59 -25.55 0.74
CA PHE A 250 8.26 -26.14 0.59
C PHE A 250 7.19 -25.06 0.34
N ARG A 251 6.30 -25.31 -0.63
CA ARG A 251 5.19 -24.42 -1.02
C ARG A 251 3.83 -25.02 -0.71
N ARG A 252 3.60 -26.27 -1.12
CA ARG A 252 2.31 -26.98 -1.01
C ARG A 252 2.46 -28.47 -1.29
N SER A 253 1.44 -29.29 -0.98
CA SER A 253 1.38 -30.65 -1.51
C SER A 253 0.79 -30.66 -2.93
N ARG A 254 1.34 -31.51 -3.81
CA ARG A 254 0.88 -31.70 -5.20
C ARG A 254 -0.53 -32.27 -5.29
N PHE A 255 -0.96 -33.05 -4.29
CA PHE A 255 -2.24 -33.79 -4.31
C PHE A 255 -3.30 -33.22 -3.36
N GLU A 256 -3.12 -32.01 -2.83
CA GLU A 256 -4.19 -31.32 -2.11
C GLU A 256 -5.28 -30.86 -3.08
N SER A 257 -6.40 -31.58 -3.08
CA SER A 257 -7.70 -31.02 -3.48
C SER A 257 -8.41 -30.52 -2.21
N ALA A 258 -9.22 -29.47 -2.37
CA ALA A 258 -9.95 -28.78 -1.30
C ALA A 258 -10.48 -29.73 -0.20
N ALA A 259 -10.23 -29.34 1.05
CA ALA A 259 -10.52 -29.97 2.36
C ALA A 259 -11.74 -30.91 2.51
N PRO A 260 -11.90 -31.67 3.64
CA PRO A 260 -10.97 -32.03 4.71
C PRO A 260 -10.97 -33.55 5.06
N VAL A 261 -9.82 -34.17 5.34
CA VAL A 261 -9.74 -35.35 6.25
C VAL A 261 -8.42 -35.29 7.02
N ALA A 262 -8.42 -34.59 8.14
CA ALA A 262 -7.37 -34.62 9.14
C ALA A 262 -7.86 -35.43 10.34
N GLU A 263 -7.52 -36.72 10.42
CA GLU A 263 -7.76 -37.45 11.68
C GLU A 263 -6.80 -38.63 12.00
N GLN A 264 -5.70 -38.84 11.26
CA GLN A 264 -4.87 -40.04 11.53
C GLN A 264 -3.34 -39.89 11.62
N ARG A 265 -2.77 -38.68 11.65
CA ARG A 265 -1.30 -38.51 11.74
C ARG A 265 -0.78 -37.61 12.86
N LEU A 266 -1.42 -37.61 14.03
CA LEU A 266 -0.89 -36.97 15.24
C LEU A 266 -0.66 -37.99 16.35
N ARG A 267 0.39 -38.83 16.24
CA ARG A 267 0.85 -39.65 17.37
C ARG A 267 2.38 -39.82 17.55
N THR A 268 3.26 -39.19 16.75
CA THR A 268 4.70 -39.48 16.86
C THR A 268 5.68 -38.29 16.97
N THR A 269 5.21 -37.07 17.24
CA THR A 269 6.09 -35.92 17.51
C THR A 269 5.67 -35.20 18.79
N SER A 270 6.23 -35.56 19.96
CA SER A 270 5.84 -34.90 21.24
C SER A 270 6.97 -34.42 22.16
N THR A 271 8.25 -34.68 21.90
CA THR A 271 9.29 -34.30 22.88
C THR A 271 10.00 -32.98 22.56
N ALA A 272 10.40 -32.73 21.31
CA ALA A 272 11.15 -31.52 20.95
C ALA A 272 10.27 -30.25 20.89
N THR A 273 9.03 -30.38 20.42
CA THR A 273 8.09 -29.26 20.29
C THR A 273 7.59 -28.75 21.64
N ARG A 274 7.53 -29.63 22.65
CA ARG A 274 7.06 -29.29 24.00
C ARG A 274 8.05 -28.39 24.74
N THR A 275 9.36 -28.67 24.64
CA THR A 275 10.41 -27.88 25.31
C THR A 275 10.54 -26.46 24.75
N ILE A 276 10.26 -26.27 23.45
CA ILE A 276 10.29 -24.94 22.79
C ILE A 276 9.04 -24.13 23.19
N LEU A 277 7.87 -24.77 23.23
CA LEU A 277 6.63 -24.14 23.68
C LEU A 277 6.71 -23.73 25.16
N GLU A 278 7.26 -24.59 26.01
CA GLU A 278 7.47 -24.32 27.45
C GLU A 278 8.28 -23.04 27.69
N ARG A 279 9.43 -22.87 27.04
CA ARG A 279 10.25 -21.65 27.18
C ARG A 279 9.54 -20.39 26.69
N SER A 280 8.80 -20.50 25.59
CA SER A 280 8.10 -19.36 24.99
C SER A 280 6.95 -18.89 25.88
N VAL A 281 6.24 -19.83 26.53
CA VAL A 281 5.19 -19.51 27.50
C VAL A 281 5.76 -18.89 28.78
N CYS A 282 6.87 -19.40 29.32
CA CYS A 282 7.54 -18.78 30.48
C CYS A 282 7.91 -17.32 30.21
N SER A 283 8.50 -17.03 29.05
CA SER A 283 8.85 -15.67 28.66
C SER A 283 7.63 -14.75 28.50
N ALA A 284 6.53 -15.26 27.95
CA ALA A 284 5.30 -14.50 27.77
C ALA A 284 4.64 -14.15 29.11
N VAL A 285 4.62 -15.09 30.05
CA VAL A 285 4.08 -14.86 31.41
C VAL A 285 4.94 -13.86 32.18
N ALA A 286 6.27 -13.99 32.13
CA ALA A 286 7.19 -13.04 32.75
C ALA A 286 6.97 -11.61 32.22
N SER A 287 6.86 -11.46 30.89
CA SER A 287 6.60 -10.17 30.25
C SER A 287 5.23 -9.59 30.62
N ALA A 288 4.18 -10.42 30.68
CA ALA A 288 2.83 -9.97 31.00
C ALA A 288 2.69 -9.49 32.45
N LEU A 289 3.41 -10.13 33.38
CA LEU A 289 3.37 -9.82 34.81
C LEU A 289 4.49 -8.88 35.27
N ARG A 290 5.31 -8.37 34.32
CA ARG A 290 6.48 -7.51 34.59
C ARG A 290 7.49 -8.12 35.57
N LEU A 291 7.73 -9.43 35.45
CA LEU A 291 8.69 -10.18 36.26
C LEU A 291 9.99 -10.48 35.48
N PRO A 292 11.14 -10.66 36.15
CA PRO A 292 12.34 -11.21 35.54
C PRO A 292 12.11 -12.62 34.98
N VAL A 293 12.58 -12.91 33.77
CA VAL A 293 12.32 -14.18 33.07
C VAL A 293 12.93 -15.39 33.81
N ASP A 294 14.01 -15.17 34.56
CA ASP A 294 14.71 -16.17 35.38
C ASP A 294 13.94 -16.58 36.64
N GLU A 295 12.96 -15.80 37.09
CA GLU A 295 12.10 -16.13 38.24
C GLU A 295 10.89 -17.00 37.83
N VAL A 296 10.60 -17.10 36.53
CA VAL A 296 9.41 -17.81 36.00
C VAL A 296 9.77 -19.22 35.50
N SER A 297 9.52 -20.22 36.35
CA SER A 297 9.76 -21.63 36.04
C SER A 297 8.61 -22.31 35.28
N ALA A 298 8.83 -23.49 34.69
CA ALA A 298 7.78 -24.25 33.97
C ALA A 298 6.60 -24.69 34.86
N THR A 299 6.71 -24.56 36.18
CA THR A 299 5.65 -24.86 37.16
C THR A 299 5.03 -23.62 37.79
N PHE A 300 5.42 -22.41 37.36
CA PHE A 300 4.97 -21.14 37.94
C PHE A 300 3.45 -20.96 37.86
N SER A 301 2.85 -20.41 38.90
CA SER A 301 1.41 -20.28 39.10
C SER A 301 1.01 -18.99 39.81
N CYS A 302 -0.30 -18.72 39.87
CA CYS A 302 -0.84 -17.59 40.62
C CYS A 302 -0.64 -17.68 42.14
N GLU A 303 -0.23 -18.84 42.67
CA GLU A 303 0.16 -18.96 44.09
C GLU A 303 1.57 -18.38 44.34
N ASP A 304 2.40 -18.30 43.29
CA ASP A 304 3.78 -17.83 43.35
C ASP A 304 3.91 -16.31 43.12
N CYS A 305 2.85 -15.64 42.65
CA CYS A 305 2.87 -14.23 42.23
C CYS A 305 1.52 -13.54 42.50
N ARG A 306 1.54 -12.42 43.24
CA ARG A 306 0.32 -11.66 43.59
C ARG A 306 -0.23 -10.88 42.41
N GLU A 307 0.64 -10.49 41.49
CA GLU A 307 0.35 -9.74 40.26
C GLU A 307 -0.36 -10.63 39.22
N TRP A 308 -0.35 -11.96 39.40
CA TRP A 308 -1.12 -12.90 38.59
C TRP A 308 -2.60 -13.02 39.06
N ASP A 309 -3.20 -11.87 39.33
CA ASP A 309 -4.61 -11.71 39.70
C ASP A 309 -5.53 -11.73 38.46
N SER A 310 -6.77 -11.23 38.58
CA SER A 310 -7.70 -11.19 37.43
C SER A 310 -7.22 -10.29 36.29
N LEU A 311 -6.49 -9.21 36.58
CA LEU A 311 -5.90 -8.33 35.58
C LEU A 311 -4.64 -8.96 34.96
N GLY A 312 -3.80 -9.58 35.80
CA GLY A 312 -2.65 -10.36 35.34
C GLY A 312 -3.02 -11.50 34.41
N GLN A 313 -4.13 -12.21 34.69
CA GLN A 313 -4.67 -13.26 33.82
C GLN A 313 -5.09 -12.72 32.44
N MET A 314 -5.64 -11.50 32.37
CA MET A 314 -5.97 -10.84 31.10
C MET A 314 -4.72 -10.39 30.34
N ALA A 315 -3.73 -9.85 31.04
CA ALA A 315 -2.44 -9.48 30.44
C ALA A 315 -1.73 -10.71 29.86
N VAL A 316 -1.69 -11.82 30.60
CA VAL A 316 -1.14 -13.09 30.13
C VAL A 316 -1.89 -13.59 28.89
N ALA A 317 -3.23 -13.55 28.88
CA ALA A 317 -4.02 -13.95 27.72
C ALA A 317 -3.73 -13.10 26.46
N SER A 318 -3.57 -11.79 26.63
CA SER A 318 -3.24 -10.85 25.54
C SER A 318 -1.83 -11.10 24.97
N THR A 319 -0.84 -11.31 25.85
CA THR A 319 0.53 -11.63 25.43
C THR A 319 0.59 -12.98 24.72
N LEU A 320 -0.18 -13.98 25.18
CA LEU A 320 -0.31 -15.28 24.52
C LEU A 320 -1.00 -15.19 23.15
N TYR A 321 -2.01 -14.34 23.00
CA TYR A 321 -2.61 -14.03 21.69
C TYR A 321 -1.57 -13.40 20.76
N SER A 322 -0.79 -12.44 21.24
CA SER A 322 0.28 -11.81 20.46
C SER A 322 1.38 -12.79 20.05
N LEU A 323 1.70 -13.76 20.92
CA LEU A 323 2.72 -14.79 20.68
C LEU A 323 2.23 -15.91 19.74
N THR A 324 0.98 -16.34 19.88
CA THR A 324 0.48 -17.58 19.26
C THR A 324 -0.65 -17.37 18.24
N GLY A 325 -1.26 -16.19 18.18
CA GLY A 325 -2.48 -15.92 17.42
C GLY A 325 -3.73 -16.62 17.95
N THR A 326 -3.65 -17.28 19.12
CA THR A 326 -4.78 -18.05 19.68
C THR A 326 -5.72 -17.13 20.44
N GLU A 327 -6.93 -16.94 19.95
CA GLU A 327 -7.97 -16.24 20.71
C GLU A 327 -8.34 -17.04 21.96
N ILE A 328 -8.27 -16.38 23.11
CA ILE A 328 -8.67 -16.92 24.41
C ILE A 328 -10.00 -16.26 24.79
N PRO A 329 -11.14 -16.97 24.74
CA PRO A 329 -12.43 -16.40 25.13
C PRO A 329 -12.38 -15.88 26.56
N MET A 330 -13.03 -14.74 26.83
CA MET A 330 -13.01 -14.08 28.14
C MET A 330 -13.36 -15.01 29.32
N ALA A 331 -14.30 -15.95 29.13
CA ALA A 331 -14.65 -16.93 30.16
C ALA A 331 -13.51 -17.91 30.52
N GLN A 332 -12.53 -18.08 29.64
CA GLN A 332 -11.40 -19.00 29.79
C GLN A 332 -10.11 -18.29 30.24
N CYS A 333 -10.01 -16.96 30.09
CA CYS A 333 -8.89 -16.16 30.59
C CYS A 333 -8.65 -16.37 32.09
N PHE A 334 -9.73 -16.41 32.88
CA PHE A 334 -9.66 -16.60 34.34
C PHE A 334 -9.26 -18.02 34.78
N GLY A 335 -9.19 -18.94 33.83
CA GLY A 335 -8.70 -20.31 34.00
C GLY A 335 -7.20 -20.48 33.79
N LEU A 336 -6.49 -19.45 33.29
CA LEU A 336 -5.04 -19.49 33.04
C LEU A 336 -4.26 -19.18 34.33
N ARG A 337 -4.26 -20.12 35.28
CA ARG A 337 -3.70 -19.90 36.62
C ARG A 337 -2.30 -20.49 36.83
N SER A 338 -1.79 -21.23 35.84
CA SER A 338 -0.44 -21.78 35.87
C SER A 338 0.11 -22.02 34.47
N ILE A 339 1.44 -22.04 34.36
CA ILE A 339 2.13 -22.35 33.10
C ILE A 339 1.75 -23.74 32.54
N PRO A 340 1.64 -24.81 33.35
CA PRO A 340 1.13 -26.10 32.88
C PRO A 340 -0.28 -26.02 32.28
N GLN A 341 -1.19 -25.25 32.88
CA GLN A 341 -2.54 -25.05 32.34
C GLN A 341 -2.53 -24.28 31.03
N ILE A 342 -1.66 -23.28 30.89
CA ILE A 342 -1.47 -22.53 29.64
C ILE A 342 -0.95 -23.45 28.53
N ILE A 343 0.07 -24.26 28.84
CA ILE A 343 0.64 -25.20 27.86
C ILE A 343 -0.40 -26.23 27.45
N GLU A 344 -1.20 -26.75 28.40
CA GLU A 344 -2.28 -27.69 28.11
C GLU A 344 -3.39 -27.03 27.27
N PHE A 345 -3.75 -25.79 27.58
CA PHE A 345 -4.71 -24.99 26.80
C PHE A 345 -4.23 -24.78 25.36
N LEU A 346 -2.98 -24.33 25.18
CA LEU A 346 -2.36 -24.13 23.86
C LEU A 346 -2.15 -25.46 23.11
N ALA A 347 -1.84 -26.55 23.81
CA ALA A 347 -1.72 -27.87 23.20
C ALA A 347 -3.08 -28.45 22.77
N SER A 348 -4.16 -28.13 23.49
CA SER A 348 -5.53 -28.54 23.16
C SER A 348 -6.10 -27.80 21.94
N LYS A 349 -5.59 -26.61 21.64
CA LYS A 349 -5.90 -25.80 20.46
C LYS A 349 -4.79 -25.99 19.44
N GLN A 350 -4.85 -27.09 18.65
CA GLN A 350 -3.88 -27.42 17.58
C GLN A 350 -3.14 -26.18 17.03
N VAL A 351 -1.84 -26.08 17.35
CA VAL A 351 -0.95 -25.08 16.78
C VAL A 351 -0.88 -25.32 15.27
N ARG A 352 -1.73 -24.62 14.53
CA ARG A 352 -1.43 -24.24 13.14
C ARG A 352 -0.07 -23.56 13.18
N GLN A 353 0.82 -23.86 12.24
CA GLN A 353 1.98 -22.98 11.99
C GLN A 353 1.48 -21.52 12.03
N PRO A 354 2.24 -20.58 12.61
CA PRO A 354 1.83 -19.19 12.55
C PRO A 354 1.58 -18.89 11.08
N PRO A 355 0.37 -18.49 10.68
CA PRO A 355 0.22 -17.91 9.35
C PRO A 355 1.25 -16.77 9.29
N GLU A 356 1.92 -16.56 8.15
CA GLU A 356 2.46 -15.23 7.87
C GLU A 356 1.40 -14.25 8.36
N ALA A 357 1.71 -13.49 9.42
CA ALA A 357 0.70 -12.88 10.29
C ALA A 357 -0.48 -12.45 9.43
N HIS A 358 -1.62 -13.16 9.50
CA HIS A 358 -2.76 -12.82 8.67
C HIS A 358 -3.12 -11.41 9.11
N VAL A 359 -2.64 -10.41 8.38
CA VAL A 359 -2.98 -9.02 8.61
C VAL A 359 -4.44 -8.96 8.20
N ALA A 360 -5.31 -9.21 9.18
CA ALA A 360 -6.74 -9.16 8.95
C ALA A 360 -7.05 -7.77 8.42
N ILE A 361 -7.81 -7.71 7.33
CA ILE A 361 -8.29 -6.44 6.80
C ILE A 361 -9.07 -5.75 7.94
N PRO A 362 -8.66 -4.57 8.42
CA PRO A 362 -9.32 -3.90 9.52
C PRO A 362 -10.78 -3.63 9.16
N ALA A 363 -11.66 -3.72 10.15
CA ALA A 363 -13.08 -3.43 9.95
C ALA A 363 -13.30 -1.96 9.53
N ASN A 364 -12.47 -1.05 10.06
CA ASN A 364 -12.46 0.35 9.66
C ASN A 364 -11.52 0.56 8.45
N PRO A 365 -12.04 0.94 7.27
CA PRO A 365 -11.23 1.11 6.07
C PRO A 365 -10.25 2.29 6.17
N GLU A 366 -10.44 3.24 7.10
CA GLU A 366 -9.51 4.36 7.31
C GLU A 366 -8.13 3.90 7.82
N LEU A 367 -8.01 2.65 8.28
CA LEU A 367 -6.73 2.04 8.70
C LEU A 367 -5.99 1.32 7.57
N LEU A 368 -6.62 1.09 6.41
CA LEU A 368 -5.98 0.40 5.27
C LEU A 368 -4.69 1.07 4.78
N PRO A 369 -4.58 2.42 4.73
CA PRO A 369 -3.36 3.09 4.31
C PRO A 369 -2.14 2.87 5.22
N LEU A 370 -2.36 2.36 6.44
CA LEU A 370 -1.28 2.05 7.37
C LEU A 370 -0.65 0.68 7.09
N LEU A 371 -1.34 -0.18 6.36
CA LEU A 371 -0.88 -1.51 6.01
C LEU A 371 0.02 -1.50 4.77
N ASN A 372 0.74 -2.59 4.55
CA ASN A 372 1.49 -2.76 3.31
C ASN A 372 0.51 -2.84 2.12
N HIS A 373 0.53 -1.81 1.26
CA HIS A 373 -0.39 -1.66 0.14
C HIS A 373 -0.46 -2.88 -0.79
N GLN A 374 0.68 -3.51 -1.12
CA GLN A 374 0.70 -4.69 -1.99
C GLN A 374 -0.02 -5.87 -1.35
N HIS A 375 0.28 -6.14 -0.08
CA HIS A 375 -0.36 -7.22 0.68
C HIS A 375 -1.86 -6.95 0.85
N THR A 376 -2.24 -5.73 1.22
CA THR A 376 -3.64 -5.31 1.38
C THR A 376 -4.42 -5.43 0.08
N THR A 377 -3.85 -5.01 -1.05
CA THR A 377 -4.51 -5.14 -2.36
C THR A 377 -4.80 -6.60 -2.73
N ARG A 378 -3.87 -7.52 -2.42
CA ARG A 378 -4.09 -8.95 -2.63
C ARG A 378 -5.23 -9.49 -1.76
N LEU A 379 -5.23 -9.15 -0.47
CA LEU A 379 -6.30 -9.57 0.46
C LEU A 379 -7.67 -9.02 0.05
N LEU A 380 -7.74 -7.77 -0.44
CA LEU A 380 -8.97 -7.18 -0.96
C LEU A 380 -9.50 -7.97 -2.17
N ALA A 381 -8.62 -8.36 -3.09
CA ALA A 381 -9.00 -9.15 -4.26
C ALA A 381 -9.55 -10.55 -3.90
N GLU A 382 -8.96 -11.18 -2.89
CA GLU A 382 -9.45 -12.46 -2.36
C GLU A 382 -10.85 -12.32 -1.72
N ARG A 383 -11.10 -11.20 -1.02
CA ARG A 383 -12.38 -10.92 -0.35
C ARG A 383 -13.51 -10.59 -1.34
N GLU A 384 -13.25 -9.80 -2.38
CA GLU A 384 -14.24 -9.50 -3.43
C GLU A 384 -14.68 -10.74 -4.20
N SER A 385 -13.75 -11.67 -4.46
CA SER A 385 -14.06 -12.94 -5.12
C SER A 385 -15.05 -13.80 -4.30
N ALA A 386 -15.16 -13.55 -2.99
CA ALA A 386 -16.01 -14.27 -2.06
C ALA A 386 -17.33 -13.55 -1.70
N THR A 387 -17.48 -12.26 -2.00
CA THR A 387 -18.67 -11.48 -1.58
C THR A 387 -19.09 -10.43 -2.62
N SER A 388 -20.36 -10.48 -3.06
CA SER A 388 -20.96 -9.40 -3.86
C SER A 388 -21.33 -8.23 -2.95
N SER A 389 -20.44 -7.25 -2.78
CA SER A 389 -20.74 -6.07 -1.97
C SER A 389 -21.57 -5.07 -2.78
N THR A 390 -22.71 -4.65 -2.24
CA THR A 390 -23.44 -3.46 -2.70
C THR A 390 -22.77 -2.23 -2.09
N GLY A 391 -22.25 -1.32 -2.92
CA GLY A 391 -21.56 -0.11 -2.48
C GLY A 391 -22.41 0.76 -1.55
N ARG A 392 -21.76 1.37 -0.53
CA ARG A 392 -22.40 2.30 0.41
C ARG A 392 -22.74 3.64 -0.26
N PHE A 393 -21.96 4.02 -1.27
CA PHE A 393 -22.11 5.24 -2.05
C PHE A 393 -22.50 4.94 -3.51
N PRO A 394 -23.16 5.88 -4.21
CA PRO A 394 -23.38 5.74 -5.65
C PRO A 394 -22.05 5.70 -6.39
N ALA A 395 -22.03 5.00 -7.53
CA ALA A 395 -20.86 4.89 -8.36
C ALA A 395 -20.32 6.27 -8.76
N ILE A 396 -18.99 6.39 -8.81
CA ILE A 396 -18.32 7.60 -9.30
C ILE A 396 -17.51 7.26 -10.54
N LYS A 397 -17.70 8.10 -11.57
CA LYS A 397 -16.98 7.98 -12.81
C LYS A 397 -15.61 8.65 -12.71
N VAL A 398 -14.57 7.89 -12.97
CA VAL A 398 -13.19 8.36 -13.09
C VAL A 398 -12.81 8.27 -14.56
N VAL A 399 -12.31 9.37 -15.14
CA VAL A 399 -11.80 9.37 -16.51
C VAL A 399 -10.31 9.66 -16.46
N VAL A 400 -9.49 8.76 -16.99
CA VAL A 400 -8.04 8.93 -17.10
C VAL A 400 -7.67 9.24 -18.54
N SER A 401 -6.82 10.25 -18.72
CA SER A 401 -6.09 10.49 -19.97
C SER A 401 -4.61 10.51 -19.66
N ALA A 402 -3.83 9.76 -20.43
CA ALA A 402 -2.41 9.60 -20.16
C ALA A 402 -1.58 9.57 -21.45
N THR A 403 -0.31 9.97 -21.36
CA THR A 403 0.66 9.82 -22.47
C THR A 403 1.15 8.37 -22.63
N PHE A 404 0.75 7.48 -21.72
CA PHE A 404 1.04 6.05 -21.71
C PHE A 404 -0.23 5.24 -21.41
N SER A 405 -0.19 3.92 -21.60
CA SER A 405 -1.33 3.03 -21.32
C SER A 405 -1.59 2.96 -19.81
N ALA A 406 -2.74 3.45 -19.39
CA ALA A 406 -3.13 3.60 -17.98
C ALA A 406 -4.04 2.46 -17.48
N GLU A 407 -4.54 1.61 -18.37
CA GLU A 407 -5.48 0.52 -18.09
C GLU A 407 -5.05 -0.41 -16.93
N PRO A 408 -3.75 -0.70 -16.69
CA PRO A 408 -3.36 -1.55 -15.57
C PRO A 408 -3.71 -1.00 -14.18
N LEU A 409 -4.04 0.29 -14.03
CA LEU A 409 -4.44 0.88 -12.74
C LEU A 409 -5.86 0.49 -12.30
N VAL A 410 -6.70 -0.04 -13.21
CA VAL A 410 -8.13 -0.36 -12.97
C VAL A 410 -8.29 -1.24 -11.73
N SER A 411 -7.46 -2.29 -11.59
CA SER A 411 -7.64 -3.31 -10.56
C SER A 411 -7.44 -2.74 -9.15
N SER A 412 -6.33 -2.05 -8.89
CA SER A 412 -6.09 -1.47 -7.56
C SER A 412 -7.07 -0.33 -7.26
N LEU A 413 -7.37 0.52 -8.24
CA LEU A 413 -8.35 1.59 -8.07
C LEU A 413 -9.73 1.04 -7.65
N THR A 414 -10.21 0.01 -8.34
CA THR A 414 -11.53 -0.58 -8.07
C THR A 414 -11.56 -1.24 -6.69
N LEU A 415 -10.55 -2.05 -6.38
CA LEU A 415 -10.44 -2.75 -5.09
C LEU A 415 -10.42 -1.78 -3.90
N TRP A 416 -9.61 -0.73 -4.00
CA TRP A 416 -9.52 0.27 -2.95
C TRP A 416 -10.78 1.13 -2.87
N GLY A 417 -11.36 1.55 -3.99
CA GLY A 417 -12.66 2.24 -4.01
C GLY A 417 -13.74 1.44 -3.28
N ASN A 418 -13.87 0.15 -3.61
CA ASN A 418 -14.83 -0.75 -3.00
C ASN A 418 -14.55 -1.00 -1.51
N ALA A 419 -13.29 -1.03 -1.09
CA ALA A 419 -12.92 -1.13 0.33
C ALA A 419 -13.45 0.06 1.16
N PHE A 420 -13.52 1.26 0.57
CA PHE A 420 -14.17 2.44 1.16
C PHE A 420 -15.68 2.52 0.89
N GLY A 421 -16.26 1.51 0.24
CA GLY A 421 -17.68 1.44 -0.12
C GLY A 421 -18.08 2.36 -1.27
N ILE A 422 -17.12 2.79 -2.10
CA ILE A 422 -17.30 3.69 -3.24
C ILE A 422 -17.06 2.90 -4.53
N PRO A 423 -18.10 2.48 -5.27
CA PRO A 423 -17.92 1.86 -6.58
C PRO A 423 -17.29 2.86 -7.55
N ILE A 424 -16.21 2.47 -8.23
CA ILE A 424 -15.50 3.31 -9.19
C ILE A 424 -15.67 2.75 -10.60
N GLU A 425 -16.18 3.57 -11.50
CA GLU A 425 -16.27 3.26 -12.93
C GLU A 425 -15.15 4.01 -13.65
N LEU A 426 -14.20 3.28 -14.24
CA LEU A 426 -13.05 3.88 -14.91
C LEU A 426 -13.23 3.85 -16.43
N ASP A 427 -13.18 5.03 -17.05
CA ASP A 427 -13.07 5.21 -18.49
C ASP A 427 -11.68 5.76 -18.85
N SER A 428 -11.15 5.35 -20.01
CA SER A 428 -9.88 5.84 -20.56
C SER A 428 -10.15 6.66 -21.82
N ALA A 429 -9.53 7.84 -21.94
CA ALA A 429 -9.59 8.66 -23.16
C ALA A 429 -8.78 8.08 -24.34
N GLY A 430 -8.14 6.92 -24.15
CA GLY A 430 -7.23 6.31 -25.12
C GLY A 430 -5.79 6.80 -24.95
N PHE A 431 -4.85 6.04 -25.54
CA PHE A 431 -3.42 6.33 -25.47
C PHE A 431 -3.07 7.66 -26.16
N ASP A 432 -2.30 8.51 -25.45
CA ASP A 432 -1.74 9.77 -25.93
C ASP A 432 -2.81 10.76 -26.47
N GLN A 433 -3.93 10.85 -25.75
CA GLN A 433 -5.06 11.73 -26.07
C GLN A 433 -5.22 12.89 -25.07
N VAL A 434 -4.17 13.25 -24.32
CA VAL A 434 -4.29 14.25 -23.24
C VAL A 434 -4.73 15.62 -23.76
N PRO A 435 -4.12 16.20 -24.82
CA PRO A 435 -4.59 17.47 -25.37
C PRO A 435 -6.05 17.40 -25.87
N GLN A 436 -6.42 16.30 -26.53
CA GLN A 436 -7.77 16.08 -27.06
C GLN A 436 -8.79 15.97 -25.91
N ALA A 437 -8.43 15.31 -24.81
CA ALA A 437 -9.28 15.18 -23.64
C ALA A 437 -9.54 16.54 -22.97
N LEU A 438 -8.54 17.43 -22.93
CA LEU A 438 -8.66 18.77 -22.33
C LEU A 438 -9.40 19.76 -23.25
N LEU A 439 -9.10 19.76 -24.54
CA LEU A 439 -9.53 20.84 -25.46
C LEU A 439 -10.79 20.51 -26.27
N SER A 440 -11.08 19.24 -26.55
CA SER A 440 -12.20 18.89 -27.43
C SER A 440 -13.55 19.11 -26.74
N PRO A 441 -14.53 19.80 -27.35
CA PRO A 441 -15.84 20.06 -26.74
C PRO A 441 -16.60 18.79 -26.34
N GLU A 442 -16.43 17.71 -27.11
CA GLU A 442 -17.10 16.42 -26.92
C GLU A 442 -16.27 15.41 -26.11
N SER A 443 -15.22 15.87 -25.43
CA SER A 443 -14.32 14.97 -24.70
C SER A 443 -14.99 14.29 -23.50
N LEU A 444 -14.44 13.13 -23.10
CA LEU A 444 -14.88 12.43 -21.90
C LEU A 444 -14.72 13.29 -20.63
N PHE A 445 -13.71 14.15 -20.57
CA PHE A 445 -13.51 15.05 -19.43
C PHE A 445 -14.64 16.06 -19.28
N ARG A 446 -15.05 16.73 -20.37
CA ARG A 446 -16.14 17.72 -20.34
C ARG A 446 -17.49 17.11 -20.03
N ARG A 447 -17.72 15.87 -20.46
CA ARG A 447 -18.95 15.12 -20.14
C ARG A 447 -18.99 14.60 -18.70
N ASN A 448 -17.86 14.59 -17.99
CA ASN A 448 -17.73 14.02 -16.64
C ASN A 448 -17.82 15.07 -15.52
N ALA A 449 -18.81 15.97 -15.57
CA ALA A 449 -18.96 17.07 -14.61
C ALA A 449 -19.17 16.63 -13.14
N GLY A 450 -19.66 15.39 -12.92
CA GLY A 450 -19.92 14.84 -11.57
C GLY A 450 -18.88 13.82 -11.08
N GLY A 451 -17.78 13.62 -11.82
CA GLY A 451 -16.77 12.60 -11.55
C GLY A 451 -15.39 13.16 -11.19
N VAL A 452 -14.34 12.42 -11.55
CA VAL A 452 -12.94 12.83 -11.41
C VAL A 452 -12.23 12.67 -12.75
N ASN A 453 -11.61 13.73 -13.27
CA ASN A 453 -10.80 13.67 -14.48
C ASN A 453 -9.32 13.69 -14.10
N ILE A 454 -8.52 12.82 -14.70
CA ILE A 454 -7.12 12.59 -14.29
C ILE A 454 -6.20 12.68 -15.51
N VAL A 455 -5.16 13.48 -15.39
CA VAL A 455 -4.07 13.59 -16.38
C VAL A 455 -2.82 12.94 -15.81
N LEU A 456 -2.30 11.92 -16.51
CA LEU A 456 -1.04 11.26 -16.19
C LEU A 456 -0.02 11.48 -17.31
N THR A 457 1.12 12.07 -16.99
CA THR A 457 2.17 12.39 -17.96
C THR A 457 3.50 11.87 -17.46
N ARG A 458 4.39 11.49 -18.38
CA ARG A 458 5.79 11.16 -18.05
C ARG A 458 6.76 12.05 -18.83
N PRO A 459 7.93 12.36 -18.26
CA PRO A 459 8.87 13.28 -18.91
C PRO A 459 9.38 12.78 -20.26
N GLU A 460 9.45 11.46 -20.47
CA GLU A 460 9.92 10.87 -21.73
C GLU A 460 9.02 11.20 -22.93
N ASP A 461 7.71 11.38 -22.71
CA ASP A 461 6.76 11.68 -23.80
C ASP A 461 6.64 13.19 -24.06
N LEU A 462 7.06 14.02 -23.10
CA LEU A 462 7.10 15.48 -23.26
C LEU A 462 8.38 15.95 -23.97
N LEU A 463 9.44 15.16 -23.90
CA LEU A 463 10.76 15.43 -24.48
C LEU A 463 11.03 14.49 -25.67
N ASP A 464 10.26 14.65 -26.75
CA ASP A 464 10.41 13.87 -27.97
C ASP A 464 11.42 14.54 -28.91
N GLY A 465 12.62 13.98 -29.02
CA GLY A 465 13.71 14.58 -29.82
C GLY A 465 14.25 15.86 -29.20
N ASP A 466 14.12 16.98 -29.91
CA ASP A 466 14.45 18.35 -29.47
C ASP A 466 13.17 19.18 -29.15
N GLU A 467 11.98 18.61 -29.33
CA GLU A 467 10.72 19.28 -29.03
C GLU A 467 10.37 19.14 -27.54
N ASP A 468 9.99 20.25 -26.92
CA ASP A 468 9.45 20.31 -25.56
C ASP A 468 7.95 20.65 -25.65
N ARG A 469 7.10 19.66 -25.39
CA ARG A 469 5.62 19.81 -25.47
C ARG A 469 4.98 20.27 -24.15
N SER A 470 5.78 20.50 -23.11
CA SER A 470 5.27 20.77 -21.77
C SER A 470 4.47 22.07 -21.67
N GLU A 471 4.92 23.15 -22.33
CA GLU A 471 4.24 24.44 -22.29
C GLU A 471 2.84 24.39 -22.91
N GLN A 472 2.69 23.72 -24.05
CA GLN A 472 1.40 23.57 -24.72
C GLN A 472 0.42 22.78 -23.86
N LEU A 473 0.89 21.73 -23.18
CA LEU A 473 0.06 20.91 -22.32
C LEU A 473 -0.34 21.66 -21.04
N LEU A 474 0.57 22.42 -20.43
CA LEU A 474 0.27 23.27 -19.27
C LEU A 474 -0.79 24.34 -19.61
N GLN A 475 -0.71 24.97 -20.78
CA GLN A 475 -1.74 25.90 -21.24
C GLN A 475 -3.11 25.22 -21.42
N ALA A 476 -3.15 24.00 -21.96
CA ALA A 476 -4.40 23.25 -22.08
C ALA A 476 -4.99 22.86 -20.72
N ILE A 477 -4.14 22.51 -19.74
CA ILE A 477 -4.53 22.23 -18.36
C ILE A 477 -5.12 23.49 -17.71
N GLU A 478 -4.43 24.62 -17.81
CA GLU A 478 -4.87 25.90 -17.26
C GLU A 478 -6.21 26.34 -17.86
N GLN A 479 -6.35 26.24 -19.19
CA GLN A 479 -7.60 26.55 -19.87
C GLN A 479 -8.75 25.66 -19.37
N PHE A 480 -8.56 24.35 -19.26
CA PHE A 480 -9.59 23.44 -18.75
C PHE A 480 -9.94 23.75 -17.29
N ALA A 481 -8.95 24.00 -16.44
CA ALA A 481 -9.14 24.30 -15.03
C ALA A 481 -9.90 25.61 -14.81
N SER A 482 -9.66 26.62 -15.66
CA SER A 482 -10.39 27.90 -15.62
C SER A 482 -11.88 27.74 -15.96
N GLU A 483 -12.22 26.80 -16.84
CA GLU A 483 -13.59 26.53 -17.27
C GLU A 483 -14.32 25.58 -16.30
N PHE A 484 -13.62 24.59 -15.75
CA PHE A 484 -14.16 23.55 -14.86
C PHE A 484 -13.33 23.42 -13.56
N PRO A 485 -13.45 24.39 -12.64
CA PRO A 485 -12.65 24.38 -11.42
C PRO A 485 -12.97 23.16 -10.55
N ASN A 486 -11.91 22.59 -9.96
CA ASN A 486 -11.91 21.42 -9.08
C ASN A 486 -12.31 20.09 -9.75
N LEU A 487 -12.47 20.04 -11.07
CA LEU A 487 -12.81 18.80 -11.79
C LEU A 487 -11.58 17.98 -12.21
N LEU A 488 -10.41 18.60 -12.26
CA LEU A 488 -9.19 18.03 -12.81
C LEU A 488 -8.14 17.69 -11.73
N VAL A 489 -7.58 16.49 -11.83
CA VAL A 489 -6.40 16.02 -11.09
C VAL A 489 -5.27 15.82 -12.08
N VAL A 490 -4.11 16.42 -11.82
CA VAL A 490 -2.94 16.37 -12.70
C VAL A 490 -1.77 15.78 -11.93
N ALA A 491 -1.13 14.76 -12.48
CA ALA A 491 0.09 14.21 -11.87
C ALA A 491 1.29 15.17 -12.04
N ASN A 492 2.10 15.29 -11.00
CA ASN A 492 3.47 15.79 -11.17
C ASN A 492 4.31 14.81 -12.01
N LEU A 493 5.42 15.29 -12.57
CA LEU A 493 6.24 14.46 -13.44
C LEU A 493 7.17 13.55 -12.65
N PRO A 494 7.14 12.22 -12.87
CA PRO A 494 8.05 11.31 -12.22
C PRO A 494 9.47 11.42 -12.78
N PRO A 495 10.49 10.86 -12.10
CA PRO A 495 11.78 10.62 -12.73
C PRO A 495 11.62 9.75 -13.99
N ALA A 496 12.44 10.02 -15.00
CA ALA A 496 12.49 9.17 -16.19
C ALA A 496 12.99 7.75 -15.82
N VAL A 497 12.26 6.74 -16.26
CA VAL A 497 12.53 5.32 -16.00
C VAL A 497 13.18 4.64 -17.20
N SER A 498 13.04 5.21 -18.41
CA SER A 498 13.66 4.67 -19.62
C SER A 498 15.19 4.77 -19.57
N ALA A 499 15.87 3.73 -20.06
CA ALA A 499 17.32 3.71 -20.18
C ALA A 499 17.85 4.81 -21.12
N ASP A 500 17.09 5.16 -22.14
CA ASP A 500 17.47 6.13 -23.19
C ASP A 500 17.53 7.57 -22.66
N PHE A 501 16.86 7.84 -21.53
CA PHE A 501 16.81 9.16 -20.91
C PHE A 501 17.87 9.34 -19.80
N ARG A 502 18.69 8.31 -19.51
CA ARG A 502 19.81 8.44 -18.56
C ARG A 502 20.81 9.54 -18.94
N PRO A 503 21.18 9.75 -20.22
CA PRO A 503 22.05 10.86 -20.62
C PRO A 503 21.39 12.25 -20.54
N ARG A 504 20.04 12.31 -20.51
CA ARG A 504 19.24 13.56 -20.49
C ARG A 504 18.73 13.92 -19.09
N ARG A 505 19.30 13.35 -18.02
CA ARG A 505 18.84 13.54 -16.63
C ARG A 505 18.70 15.00 -16.22
N GLU A 506 19.63 15.86 -16.59
CA GLU A 506 19.55 17.29 -16.25
C GLU A 506 18.35 17.98 -16.90
N GLN A 507 18.03 17.64 -18.15
CA GLN A 507 16.85 18.18 -18.84
C GLN A 507 15.56 17.70 -18.17
N VAL A 508 15.49 16.42 -17.80
CA VAL A 508 14.35 15.86 -17.07
C VAL A 508 14.14 16.56 -15.72
N VAL A 509 15.21 16.78 -14.95
CA VAL A 509 15.13 17.48 -13.65
C VAL A 509 14.63 18.92 -13.83
N ARG A 510 15.14 19.66 -14.84
CA ARG A 510 14.67 21.02 -15.15
C ARG A 510 13.20 21.03 -15.58
N LEU A 511 12.79 20.05 -16.40
CA LEU A 511 11.41 19.91 -16.82
C LEU A 511 10.49 19.67 -15.62
N ARG A 512 10.83 18.72 -14.74
CA ARG A 512 10.06 18.42 -13.53
C ARG A 512 9.88 19.66 -12.65
N HIS A 513 10.95 20.39 -12.38
CA HIS A 513 10.87 21.62 -11.58
C HIS A 513 9.98 22.69 -12.21
N ARG A 514 10.07 22.92 -13.53
CA ARG A 514 9.19 23.87 -14.24
C ARG A 514 7.74 23.42 -14.20
N TRP A 515 7.50 22.12 -14.38
CA TRP A 515 6.17 21.52 -14.33
C TRP A 515 5.52 21.71 -12.96
N ASP A 516 6.23 21.37 -11.88
CA ASP A 516 5.72 21.52 -10.52
C ASP A 516 5.41 22.97 -10.17
N HIS A 517 6.29 23.90 -10.56
CA HIS A 517 6.05 25.33 -10.39
C HIS A 517 4.84 25.81 -11.22
N ALA A 518 4.66 25.32 -12.44
CA ALA A 518 3.50 25.71 -13.25
C ALA A 518 2.20 25.17 -12.64
N LEU A 519 2.18 23.90 -12.20
CA LEU A 519 1.00 23.32 -11.55
C LEU A 519 0.63 24.04 -10.25
N SER A 520 1.59 24.57 -9.48
CA SER A 520 1.28 25.30 -8.25
C SER A 520 0.61 26.66 -8.49
N GLU A 521 0.79 27.27 -9.66
CA GLU A 521 0.18 28.55 -10.03
C GLU A 521 -1.24 28.37 -10.62
N ILE A 522 -1.56 27.17 -11.14
CA ILE A 522 -2.87 26.90 -11.74
C ILE A 522 -3.90 26.67 -10.63
N SER A 523 -4.84 27.59 -10.50
CA SER A 523 -5.97 27.47 -9.58
C SER A 523 -7.00 26.46 -10.09
N GLY A 524 -7.68 25.76 -9.18
CA GLY A 524 -8.78 24.85 -9.53
C GLY A 524 -8.35 23.47 -10.01
N ILE A 525 -7.06 23.11 -9.93
CA ILE A 525 -6.60 21.72 -10.10
C ILE A 525 -6.20 21.10 -8.77
N GLN A 526 -6.06 19.78 -8.77
CA GLN A 526 -5.35 19.05 -7.73
C GLN A 526 -4.14 18.34 -8.29
N VAL A 527 -3.07 18.28 -7.50
CA VAL A 527 -1.84 17.59 -7.89
C VAL A 527 -1.80 16.20 -7.29
N LEU A 528 -1.54 15.19 -8.13
CA LEU A 528 -1.27 13.81 -7.72
C LEU A 528 0.24 13.59 -7.69
N ASP A 529 0.78 13.09 -6.58
CA ASP A 529 2.22 12.86 -6.41
C ASP A 529 2.68 11.55 -7.05
N PHE A 530 2.78 11.55 -8.37
CA PHE A 530 3.31 10.44 -9.15
C PHE A 530 4.83 10.32 -9.01
N ALA A 531 5.53 11.45 -8.86
CA ALA A 531 6.96 11.46 -8.61
C ALA A 531 7.35 10.70 -7.35
N GLY A 532 6.70 10.98 -6.21
CA GLY A 532 6.98 10.29 -4.96
C GLY A 532 6.69 8.79 -4.99
N ILE A 533 5.75 8.34 -5.84
CA ILE A 533 5.50 6.91 -6.07
C ILE A 533 6.73 6.26 -6.74
N VAL A 534 7.18 6.82 -7.87
CA VAL A 534 8.32 6.29 -8.63
C VAL A 534 9.63 6.41 -7.84
N GLU A 535 9.82 7.47 -7.06
CA GLU A 535 11.02 7.69 -6.25
C GLU A 535 11.12 6.67 -5.10
N ARG A 536 9.99 6.34 -4.45
CA ARG A 536 9.93 5.36 -3.37
C ARG A 536 10.18 3.93 -3.83
N ILE A 537 9.65 3.56 -5.01
CA ILE A 537 9.92 2.25 -5.63
C ILE A 537 11.33 2.23 -6.25
N GLY A 538 11.82 3.39 -6.67
CA GLY A 538 13.08 3.58 -7.37
C GLY A 538 12.94 3.37 -8.88
N THR A 539 13.74 4.11 -9.67
CA THR A 539 13.64 4.11 -11.14
C THR A 539 13.84 2.73 -11.78
N THR A 540 14.69 1.89 -11.17
CA THR A 540 14.96 0.53 -11.69
C THR A 540 13.80 -0.42 -11.40
N GLY A 541 13.22 -0.37 -10.20
CA GLY A 541 12.04 -1.19 -9.84
C GLY A 541 10.75 -0.70 -10.51
N SER A 542 10.74 0.57 -10.93
CA SER A 542 9.60 1.19 -11.60
C SER A 542 9.53 0.89 -13.09
N ALA A 543 10.64 0.54 -13.76
CA ALA A 543 10.68 0.39 -15.21
C ALA A 543 10.13 -0.95 -15.71
N ASN A 544 9.35 -0.93 -16.79
CA ASN A 544 8.92 -2.10 -17.55
C ASN A 544 9.24 -1.93 -19.04
N ALA A 545 10.50 -2.11 -19.41
CA ALA A 545 10.98 -1.87 -20.78
C ALA A 545 10.33 -2.79 -21.83
N ASP A 546 9.90 -4.00 -21.45
CA ASP A 546 9.21 -4.92 -22.36
C ASP A 546 7.75 -4.47 -22.56
N GLY A 547 7.07 -4.11 -21.49
CA GLY A 547 5.71 -3.55 -21.53
C GLY A 547 5.62 -2.25 -22.31
N ASP A 548 6.60 -1.35 -22.16
CA ASP A 548 6.66 -0.09 -22.91
C ASP A 548 6.74 -0.35 -24.42
N ARG A 549 7.66 -1.24 -24.82
CA ARG A 549 7.90 -1.54 -26.24
C ARG A 549 6.72 -2.21 -26.93
N ILE A 550 5.99 -3.06 -26.22
CA ILE A 550 4.91 -3.88 -26.80
C ILE A 550 3.57 -3.15 -26.74
N ALA A 551 3.26 -2.53 -25.61
CA ALA A 551 1.90 -2.07 -25.29
C ALA A 551 1.87 -0.65 -24.69
N ARG A 552 2.99 0.08 -24.70
CA ARG A 552 3.12 1.40 -24.06
C ARG A 552 2.74 1.36 -22.57
N VAL A 553 3.12 0.28 -21.89
CA VAL A 553 2.98 0.07 -20.45
C VAL A 553 4.37 0.22 -19.80
N PRO A 554 4.84 1.45 -19.56
CA PRO A 554 6.24 1.70 -19.20
C PRO A 554 6.60 1.40 -17.75
N TYR A 555 5.59 1.25 -16.89
CA TYR A 555 5.80 1.08 -15.47
C TYR A 555 5.58 -0.37 -15.01
N SER A 556 6.20 -0.74 -13.89
CA SER A 556 5.99 -2.03 -13.24
C SER A 556 4.58 -2.14 -12.65
N ALA A 557 4.13 -3.37 -12.40
CA ALA A 557 2.81 -3.61 -11.78
C ALA A 557 2.67 -2.93 -10.40
N GLU A 558 3.78 -2.78 -9.68
CA GLU A 558 3.82 -2.08 -8.39
C GLU A 558 3.50 -0.59 -8.54
N VAL A 559 4.08 0.10 -9.53
CA VAL A 559 3.79 1.51 -9.81
C VAL A 559 2.31 1.71 -10.19
N TYR A 560 1.77 0.84 -11.04
CA TYR A 560 0.34 0.91 -11.40
C TYR A 560 -0.58 0.64 -10.20
N ALA A 561 -0.19 -0.27 -9.32
CA ALA A 561 -0.93 -0.53 -8.09
C ALA A 561 -0.98 0.74 -7.23
N GLU A 562 0.18 1.34 -6.93
CA GLU A 562 0.29 2.57 -6.13
C GLU A 562 -0.39 3.77 -6.79
N LEU A 563 -0.33 3.90 -8.12
CA LEU A 563 -1.07 4.92 -8.87
C LEU A 563 -2.58 4.76 -8.67
N GLY A 564 -3.12 3.54 -8.83
CA GLY A 564 -4.54 3.30 -8.61
C GLY A 564 -4.97 3.57 -7.15
N ILE A 565 -4.10 3.27 -6.18
CA ILE A 565 -4.31 3.61 -4.76
C ILE A 565 -4.33 5.12 -4.55
N ALA A 566 -3.38 5.85 -5.15
CA ALA A 566 -3.34 7.31 -5.07
C ALA A 566 -4.60 7.95 -5.70
N VAL A 567 -5.06 7.42 -6.84
CA VAL A 567 -6.34 7.84 -7.44
C VAL A 567 -7.52 7.52 -6.52
N ALA A 568 -7.55 6.34 -5.90
CA ALA A 568 -8.60 5.96 -4.95
C ALA A 568 -8.65 6.91 -3.75
N ARG A 569 -7.50 7.37 -3.24
CA ARG A 569 -7.40 8.42 -2.21
C ARG A 569 -8.06 9.72 -2.68
N HIS A 570 -7.84 10.14 -3.92
CA HIS A 570 -8.50 11.32 -4.48
C HIS A 570 -10.03 11.14 -4.60
N VAL A 571 -10.49 9.94 -4.92
CA VAL A 571 -11.93 9.63 -4.94
C VAL A 571 -12.52 9.62 -3.53
N ARG A 572 -11.80 9.06 -2.55
CA ARG A 572 -12.22 8.97 -1.14
C ARG A 572 -12.54 10.33 -0.57
N TYR A 573 -11.64 11.32 -0.69
CA TYR A 573 -11.90 12.64 -0.09
C TYR A 573 -13.10 13.37 -0.72
N ARG A 574 -13.48 13.07 -1.99
CA ARG A 574 -14.65 13.67 -2.65
C ARG A 574 -15.98 13.10 -2.15
N ARG A 575 -15.98 11.86 -1.69
CA ARG A 575 -17.21 11.14 -1.27
C ARG A 575 -17.35 11.04 0.24
N ILE A 576 -16.24 10.94 0.96
CA ILE A 576 -16.19 10.75 2.40
C ILE A 576 -15.62 12.01 3.05
N PRO A 577 -16.38 12.69 3.93
CA PRO A 577 -15.87 13.85 4.67
C PRO A 577 -14.60 13.51 5.47
N PRO A 578 -13.66 14.45 5.60
CA PRO A 578 -12.50 14.26 6.46
C PRO A 578 -12.89 14.22 7.95
N ALA A 579 -12.03 13.59 8.73
CA ALA A 579 -12.00 13.70 10.18
C ALA A 579 -11.82 15.17 10.58
N LYS A 580 -12.46 15.54 11.70
CA LYS A 580 -12.52 16.92 12.18
C LYS A 580 -11.78 17.12 13.49
N VAL A 581 -11.53 16.03 14.21
CA VAL A 581 -10.91 16.05 15.54
C VAL A 581 -9.82 14.98 15.62
N LEU A 582 -8.65 15.37 16.11
CA LEU A 582 -7.59 14.48 16.53
C LEU A 582 -7.49 14.55 18.06
N ALA A 583 -7.86 13.46 18.72
CA ALA A 583 -7.81 13.30 20.17
C ALA A 583 -6.50 12.59 20.57
N LEU A 584 -5.76 13.22 21.46
CA LEU A 584 -4.40 12.83 21.82
C LEU A 584 -4.33 12.47 23.30
N ASP A 585 -3.74 11.32 23.60
CA ASP A 585 -3.15 11.07 24.92
C ASP A 585 -1.89 11.92 25.14
N ALA A 586 -1.44 12.05 26.39
CA ALA A 586 -0.24 12.79 26.72
C ALA A 586 0.98 11.88 26.94
N ASP A 587 0.98 11.10 28.03
CA ASP A 587 2.07 10.17 28.35
C ASP A 587 2.20 9.09 27.26
N GLY A 588 3.43 8.73 26.91
CA GLY A 588 3.71 7.76 25.85
C GLY A 588 3.40 8.22 24.42
N VAL A 589 2.77 9.38 24.23
CA VAL A 589 2.30 9.89 22.94
C VAL A 589 2.87 11.26 22.59
N LEU A 590 2.71 12.28 23.43
CA LEU A 590 3.28 13.61 23.21
C LEU A 590 4.68 13.75 23.77
N TRP A 591 5.02 12.92 24.76
CA TRP A 591 6.34 12.76 25.35
C TRP A 591 6.49 11.31 25.82
N GLY A 592 7.73 10.87 26.00
CA GLY A 592 7.99 9.56 26.59
C GLY A 592 7.93 9.60 28.12
N ASN A 593 7.77 8.43 28.73
CA ASN A 593 7.63 8.21 30.17
C ASN A 593 6.30 8.76 30.75
N VAL A 594 6.10 8.63 32.07
CA VAL A 594 4.84 8.93 32.74
C VAL A 594 5.00 10.15 33.65
N LEU A 595 4.34 11.26 33.32
CA LEU A 595 4.51 12.53 34.03
C LEU A 595 4.26 12.42 35.54
N GLY A 596 3.24 11.64 35.94
CA GLY A 596 2.89 11.47 37.36
C GLY A 596 3.92 10.68 38.18
N GLU A 597 4.76 9.86 37.53
CA GLU A 597 5.78 9.05 38.19
C GLU A 597 7.16 9.70 38.10
N ASP A 598 7.51 10.22 36.92
CA ASP A 598 8.84 10.72 36.61
C ASP A 598 9.01 12.23 36.83
N GLY A 599 7.89 12.97 36.90
CA GLY A 599 7.88 14.43 37.01
C GLY A 599 8.30 15.15 35.72
N ILE A 600 8.17 16.47 35.71
CA ILE A 600 8.40 17.31 34.50
C ILE A 600 9.83 17.21 33.94
N ASP A 601 10.84 16.98 34.79
CA ASP A 601 12.24 16.85 34.38
C ASP A 601 12.58 15.42 33.91
N GLY A 602 11.70 14.44 34.15
CA GLY A 602 11.89 13.03 33.83
C GLY A 602 11.20 12.55 32.55
N ILE A 603 10.32 13.37 31.96
CA ILE A 603 9.68 13.04 30.68
C ILE A 603 10.67 13.16 29.52
N SER A 604 10.57 12.25 28.56
CA SER A 604 11.43 12.26 27.37
C SER A 604 10.86 13.19 26.30
N LEU A 605 11.31 14.45 26.31
CA LEU A 605 10.89 15.46 25.34
C LEU A 605 12.02 16.47 25.06
N GLY A 606 12.51 16.54 23.82
CA GLY A 606 13.67 17.39 23.50
C GLY A 606 14.44 16.91 22.28
N SER A 607 15.65 17.45 22.11
CA SER A 607 16.49 17.20 20.93
C SER A 607 17.38 15.95 21.04
N ASP A 608 17.34 15.24 22.17
CA ASP A 608 18.10 14.01 22.39
C ASP A 608 17.50 12.84 21.58
N ASP A 609 18.31 11.83 21.23
CA ASP A 609 17.92 10.74 20.33
C ASP A 609 16.64 10.00 20.76
N ALA A 610 16.42 9.81 22.07
CA ALA A 610 15.22 9.14 22.60
C ALA A 610 13.97 10.05 22.66
N ALA A 611 14.16 11.37 22.64
CA ALA A 611 13.12 12.37 22.86
C ALA A 611 12.69 13.10 21.56
N CYS A 612 13.60 13.17 20.59
CA CYS A 612 13.39 13.77 19.27
C CYS A 612 12.16 13.20 18.52
N PRO A 613 11.87 11.89 18.57
CA PRO A 613 10.67 11.33 17.93
C PRO A 613 9.35 11.99 18.37
N PHE A 614 9.22 12.31 19.66
CA PHE A 614 8.01 12.96 20.19
C PHE A 614 7.87 14.40 19.69
N GLN A 615 8.97 15.14 19.57
CA GLN A 615 8.95 16.47 18.94
C GLN A 615 8.56 16.39 17.45
N ALA A 616 9.10 15.40 16.72
CA ALA A 616 8.74 15.17 15.32
C ALA A 616 7.25 14.81 15.18
N PHE A 617 6.71 14.00 16.09
CA PHE A 617 5.29 13.70 16.14
C PHE A 617 4.43 14.95 16.40
N GLN A 618 4.80 15.79 17.37
CA GLN A 618 4.10 17.07 17.63
C GLN A 618 4.11 18.00 16.41
N GLN A 619 5.20 18.03 15.63
CA GLN A 619 5.23 18.77 14.36
C GLN A 619 4.25 18.21 13.32
N SER A 620 4.13 16.89 13.21
CA SER A 620 3.11 16.27 12.34
C SER A 620 1.69 16.56 12.82
N VAL A 621 1.44 16.56 14.14
CA VAL A 621 0.16 16.97 14.73
C VAL A 621 -0.17 18.43 14.39
N LEU A 622 0.81 19.35 14.44
CA LEU A 622 0.62 20.73 14.01
C LEU A 622 0.29 20.84 12.51
N LYS A 623 0.90 20.04 11.64
CA LYS A 623 0.53 20.00 10.22
C LYS A 623 -0.93 19.58 10.03
N VAL A 624 -1.41 18.61 10.82
CA VAL A 624 -2.81 18.18 10.80
C VAL A 624 -3.73 19.30 11.29
N ARG A 625 -3.37 20.00 12.38
CA ARG A 625 -4.10 21.17 12.88
C ARG A 625 -4.18 22.29 11.84
N ASN A 626 -3.07 22.59 11.16
CA ASN A 626 -3.01 23.64 10.14
C ASN A 626 -3.91 23.35 8.93
N ARG A 627 -4.41 22.11 8.76
CA ARG A 627 -5.45 21.75 7.78
C ARG A 627 -6.88 21.97 8.31
N GLY A 628 -7.04 22.53 9.51
CA GLY A 628 -8.32 22.83 10.16
C GLY A 628 -8.92 21.70 11.00
N VAL A 629 -8.10 20.72 11.39
CA VAL A 629 -8.47 19.66 12.34
C VAL A 629 -8.31 20.18 13.76
N LEU A 630 -9.32 19.98 14.62
CA LEU A 630 -9.27 20.37 16.01
C LEU A 630 -8.43 19.37 16.81
N LEU A 631 -7.49 19.85 17.61
CA LEU A 631 -6.74 19.02 18.55
C LEU A 631 -7.46 19.02 19.89
N VAL A 632 -7.62 17.85 20.51
CA VAL A 632 -8.19 17.72 21.86
C VAL A 632 -7.34 16.79 22.71
N MET A 633 -7.25 17.08 24.00
CA MET A 633 -6.48 16.27 24.95
C MET A 633 -7.39 15.32 25.71
N VAL A 634 -7.07 14.03 25.68
CA VAL A 634 -7.81 12.95 26.37
C VAL A 634 -6.80 12.05 27.09
N SER A 635 -6.46 12.45 28.32
CA SER A 635 -5.35 11.86 29.08
C SER A 635 -5.76 11.51 30.51
N ARG A 636 -5.13 10.50 31.11
CA ARG A 636 -5.34 10.12 32.51
C ARG A 636 -4.24 10.70 33.40
N ASN A 637 -4.33 12.00 33.66
CA ASN A 637 -3.38 12.72 34.50
C ASN A 637 -4.12 13.75 35.36
N GLU A 638 -3.36 14.46 36.20
CA GLU A 638 -3.81 15.70 36.82
C GLU A 638 -3.68 16.86 35.81
N LEU A 639 -4.74 17.68 35.69
CA LEU A 639 -4.79 18.73 34.67
C LEU A 639 -3.69 19.79 34.88
N ALA A 640 -3.43 20.14 36.14
CA ALA A 640 -2.44 21.15 36.49
C ALA A 640 -1.02 20.76 36.04
N ASP A 641 -0.65 19.48 36.19
CA ASP A 641 0.68 18.99 35.84
C ASP A 641 0.89 19.00 34.32
N VAL A 642 -0.12 18.53 33.57
CA VAL A 642 -0.08 18.56 32.10
C VAL A 642 -0.01 20.01 31.59
N GLN A 643 -0.78 20.93 32.17
CA GLN A 643 -0.70 22.35 31.82
C GLN A 643 0.68 22.94 32.10
N GLN A 644 1.29 22.60 33.24
CA GLN A 644 2.65 23.03 33.57
C GLN A 644 3.68 22.59 32.51
N VAL A 645 3.56 21.36 31.98
CA VAL A 645 4.42 20.89 30.88
C VAL A 645 4.24 21.75 29.63
N PHE A 646 3.00 22.04 29.22
CA PHE A 646 2.70 22.87 28.04
C PHE A 646 3.23 24.32 28.18
N GLU A 647 3.23 24.86 29.40
CA GLU A 647 3.67 26.24 29.68
C GLU A 647 5.19 26.38 29.81
N SER A 648 5.85 25.42 30.47
CA SER A 648 7.23 25.60 30.94
C SER A 648 8.27 24.69 30.29
N HIS A 649 7.87 23.56 29.70
CA HIS A 649 8.83 22.60 29.18
C HIS A 649 9.44 23.07 27.84
N PRO A 650 10.77 23.25 27.73
CA PRO A 650 11.41 23.84 26.55
C PRO A 650 11.26 22.99 25.29
N GLY A 651 11.13 21.67 25.46
CA GLY A 651 10.92 20.72 24.37
C GLY A 651 9.49 20.68 23.80
N MET A 652 8.51 21.34 24.43
CA MET A 652 7.13 21.35 23.90
C MET A 652 7.03 22.21 22.65
N ILE A 653 6.45 21.62 21.60
CA ILE A 653 6.18 22.28 20.32
C ILE A 653 4.71 22.76 20.28
N LEU A 654 3.78 21.90 20.71
CA LEU A 654 2.38 22.27 20.88
C LEU A 654 2.22 23.29 22.01
N ARG A 655 1.30 24.24 21.83
CA ARG A 655 0.91 25.24 22.82
C ARG A 655 -0.52 25.02 23.28
N SER A 656 -0.86 25.54 24.45
CA SER A 656 -2.21 25.40 25.01
C SER A 656 -3.28 25.96 24.07
N ASP A 657 -2.97 27.03 23.33
CA ASP A 657 -3.85 27.64 22.34
C ASP A 657 -4.13 26.75 21.12
N ASP A 658 -3.28 25.74 20.86
CA ASP A 658 -3.46 24.77 19.79
C ASP A 658 -4.53 23.72 20.12
N ILE A 659 -4.83 23.53 21.42
CA ILE A 659 -5.77 22.54 21.93
C ILE A 659 -7.16 23.18 22.12
N ALA A 660 -8.16 22.63 21.43
CA ALA A 660 -9.52 23.14 21.44
C ALA A 660 -10.32 22.72 22.68
N ALA A 661 -10.02 21.56 23.27
CA ALA A 661 -10.70 21.06 24.46
C ALA A 661 -9.80 20.10 25.26
N TRP A 662 -9.98 20.10 26.58
CA TRP A 662 -9.22 19.28 27.52
C TRP A 662 -10.15 18.35 28.31
N ARG A 663 -9.81 17.07 28.34
CA ARG A 663 -10.31 16.09 29.30
C ARG A 663 -9.13 15.31 29.85
N VAL A 664 -8.47 15.94 30.81
CA VAL A 664 -7.36 15.37 31.57
C VAL A 664 -7.88 15.07 32.96
N ASN A 665 -8.27 13.80 33.17
CA ASN A 665 -8.89 13.32 34.40
C ASN A 665 -8.88 11.78 34.43
N TRP A 666 -9.38 11.19 35.51
CA TRP A 666 -9.39 9.74 35.71
C TRP A 666 -10.67 9.04 35.20
N GLN A 667 -11.50 9.71 34.41
CA GLN A 667 -12.70 9.09 33.81
C GLN A 667 -12.33 8.18 32.61
N PRO A 668 -13.23 7.26 32.20
CA PRO A 668 -13.02 6.47 30.98
C PRO A 668 -12.83 7.36 29.73
N LYS A 669 -11.88 6.99 28.85
CA LYS A 669 -11.53 7.82 27.69
C LYS A 669 -12.69 7.88 26.68
N SER A 670 -13.45 6.80 26.53
CA SER A 670 -14.67 6.82 25.70
C SER A 670 -15.74 7.82 26.19
N GLN A 671 -15.87 8.02 27.51
CA GLN A 671 -16.78 9.00 28.08
C GLN A 671 -16.27 10.43 27.83
N ASN A 672 -14.98 10.67 28.09
CA ASN A 672 -14.34 11.95 27.81
C ASN A 672 -14.50 12.37 26.32
N LEU A 673 -14.35 11.43 25.39
CA LEU A 673 -14.57 11.65 23.95
C LEU A 673 -16.02 12.03 23.64
N LYS A 674 -17.02 11.36 24.26
CA LYS A 674 -18.45 11.69 24.10
C LYS A 674 -18.78 13.09 24.61
N GLU A 675 -18.22 13.48 25.74
CA GLU A 675 -18.40 14.81 26.32
C GLU A 675 -17.79 15.89 25.43
N ILE A 676 -16.57 15.68 24.93
CA ILE A 676 -15.91 16.60 23.99
C ILE A 676 -16.72 16.69 22.69
N ALA A 677 -17.21 15.57 22.14
CA ALA A 677 -18.04 15.56 20.94
C ALA A 677 -19.31 16.41 21.10
N ALA A 678 -19.97 16.31 22.26
CA ALA A 678 -21.12 17.15 22.61
C ALA A 678 -20.72 18.62 22.79
N GLU A 679 -19.60 18.90 23.47
CA GLU A 679 -19.08 20.24 23.69
C GLU A 679 -18.78 20.97 22.37
N LEU A 680 -18.09 20.29 21.45
CA LEU A 680 -17.69 20.81 20.14
C LEU A 680 -18.81 20.75 19.10
N ASN A 681 -19.94 20.10 19.40
CA ASN A 681 -21.04 19.83 18.47
C ASN A 681 -20.57 19.12 17.18
N VAL A 682 -19.74 18.10 17.35
CA VAL A 682 -19.15 17.29 16.27
C VAL A 682 -19.44 15.81 16.53
N GLY A 683 -19.77 15.06 15.49
CA GLY A 683 -20.06 13.62 15.61
C GLY A 683 -18.81 12.79 15.90
N LEU A 684 -18.93 11.75 16.74
CA LEU A 684 -17.85 10.82 17.09
C LEU A 684 -17.20 10.14 15.88
N ASN A 685 -17.98 9.90 14.82
CA ASN A 685 -17.50 9.35 13.55
C ASN A 685 -16.50 10.24 12.80
N SER A 686 -16.18 11.43 13.32
CA SER A 686 -15.15 12.32 12.79
C SER A 686 -13.97 12.52 13.74
N PHE A 687 -13.90 11.73 14.81
CA PHE A 687 -12.79 11.69 15.74
C PHE A 687 -11.79 10.59 15.34
N VAL A 688 -10.52 10.94 15.44
CA VAL A 688 -9.40 10.00 15.40
C VAL A 688 -8.72 10.06 16.76
N PHE A 689 -8.49 8.92 17.39
CA PHE A 689 -7.94 8.82 18.75
C PHE A 689 -6.58 8.13 18.74
N VAL A 690 -5.62 8.70 19.47
CA VAL A 690 -4.23 8.26 19.54
C VAL A 690 -3.84 8.05 20.99
N ASP A 691 -3.40 6.82 21.30
CA ASP A 691 -3.07 6.34 22.64
C ASP A 691 -2.08 5.17 22.49
N ASP A 692 -1.06 5.07 23.34
CA ASP A 692 -0.07 3.99 23.28
C ASP A 692 -0.51 2.75 24.08
N ASP A 693 -1.42 2.91 25.05
CA ASP A 693 -1.91 1.83 25.89
C ASP A 693 -3.01 1.01 25.17
N PRO A 694 -2.75 -0.28 24.86
CA PRO A 694 -3.73 -1.16 24.24
C PRO A 694 -5.03 -1.30 25.05
N ALA A 695 -4.99 -1.14 26.37
CA ALA A 695 -6.18 -1.21 27.22
C ALA A 695 -7.13 -0.02 26.96
N ASN A 696 -6.58 1.18 26.81
CA ASN A 696 -7.37 2.37 26.46
C ASN A 696 -7.91 2.26 25.03
N GLN A 697 -7.11 1.77 24.09
CA GLN A 697 -7.56 1.53 22.72
C GLN A 697 -8.75 0.54 22.66
N LEU A 698 -8.69 -0.55 23.42
CA LEU A 698 -9.76 -1.55 23.50
C LEU A 698 -11.03 -0.97 24.17
N GLU A 699 -10.85 -0.17 25.22
CA GLU A 699 -11.94 0.51 25.93
C GLU A 699 -12.72 1.43 24.99
N VAL A 700 -12.02 2.27 24.23
CA VAL A 700 -12.62 3.19 23.25
C VAL A 700 -13.28 2.43 22.11
N ASN A 701 -12.61 1.42 21.53
CA ASN A 701 -13.18 0.60 20.47
C ASN A 701 -14.49 -0.10 20.89
N SER A 702 -14.62 -0.46 22.18
CA SER A 702 -15.80 -1.15 22.71
C SER A 702 -16.96 -0.20 23.02
N HIS A 703 -16.67 0.98 23.58
CA HIS A 703 -17.70 1.88 24.11
C HIS A 703 -17.98 3.11 23.22
N ALA A 704 -17.12 3.38 22.23
CA ALA A 704 -17.25 4.43 21.22
C ALA A 704 -16.74 3.93 19.84
N PRO A 705 -17.36 2.89 19.27
CA PRO A 705 -16.89 2.24 18.03
C PRO A 705 -16.90 3.14 16.79
N GLU A 706 -17.57 4.30 16.85
CA GLU A 706 -17.54 5.30 15.79
C GLU A 706 -16.20 6.06 15.72
N VAL A 707 -15.44 6.10 16.81
CA VAL A 707 -14.14 6.77 16.87
C VAL A 707 -13.10 5.90 16.15
N THR A 708 -12.30 6.51 15.27
CA THR A 708 -11.19 5.81 14.63
C THR A 708 -10.00 5.76 15.58
N VAL A 709 -9.77 4.61 16.22
CA VAL A 709 -8.62 4.39 17.11
C VAL A 709 -7.41 3.97 16.28
N LEU A 710 -6.30 4.71 16.40
CA LEU A 710 -5.07 4.40 15.67
C LEU A 710 -4.21 3.38 16.43
N PRO A 711 -3.74 2.31 15.76
CA PRO A 711 -2.73 1.43 16.33
C PRO A 711 -1.36 2.13 16.27
N LEU A 712 -0.92 2.72 17.37
CA LEU A 712 0.43 3.32 17.43
C LEU A 712 1.51 2.26 17.14
N PRO A 713 2.51 2.57 16.29
CA PRO A 713 3.71 1.76 16.13
C PRO A 713 4.40 1.52 17.47
N LYS A 714 5.29 0.51 17.53
CA LYS A 714 6.12 0.31 18.73
C LYS A 714 7.23 1.35 18.87
N ASP A 715 7.70 1.90 17.75
CA ASP A 715 8.75 2.91 17.69
C ASP A 715 8.12 4.31 17.56
N PRO A 716 8.34 5.22 18.52
CA PRO A 716 7.89 6.61 18.42
C PRO A 716 8.34 7.35 17.16
N ALA A 717 9.46 6.95 16.54
CA ALA A 717 9.94 7.55 15.31
C ALA A 717 8.95 7.37 14.14
N ASP A 718 8.11 6.34 14.20
CA ASP A 718 7.11 6.05 13.17
C ASP A 718 5.76 6.76 13.41
N PHE A 719 5.56 7.46 14.53
CA PHE A 719 4.28 8.12 14.83
C PHE A 719 3.96 9.24 13.83
N GLY A 720 4.94 10.11 13.55
CA GLY A 720 4.80 11.19 12.56
C GLY A 720 4.51 10.66 11.15
N PRO A 721 5.35 9.74 10.61
CA PRO A 721 5.11 9.08 9.33
C PRO A 721 3.75 8.35 9.24
N MET A 722 3.25 7.80 10.35
CA MET A 722 1.93 7.16 10.40
C MET A 722 0.80 8.17 10.15
N LEU A 723 0.83 9.35 10.78
CA LEU A 723 -0.17 10.40 10.54
C LEU A 723 -0.18 10.89 9.08
N ASP A 724 0.99 11.00 8.45
CA ASP A 724 1.10 11.47 7.06
C ASP A 724 0.46 10.49 6.05
N ARG A 725 0.33 9.20 6.41
CA ARG A 725 -0.29 8.16 5.58
C ARG A 725 -1.81 8.12 5.67
N LEU A 726 -2.41 8.73 6.69
CA LEU A 726 -3.85 8.65 6.91
C LEU A 726 -4.63 9.53 5.94
N TRP A 727 -5.56 8.92 5.21
CA TRP A 727 -6.39 9.62 4.21
C TRP A 727 -7.57 10.36 4.84
N CYS A 728 -7.93 10.02 6.08
CA CYS A 728 -9.06 10.63 6.78
C CYS A 728 -8.84 12.13 7.06
N PHE A 729 -7.61 12.63 6.98
CA PHE A 729 -7.29 14.06 7.15
C PHE A 729 -7.12 14.82 5.83
N ASP A 730 -7.39 14.19 4.69
CA ASP A 730 -7.32 14.87 3.39
C ASP A 730 -8.52 15.80 3.20
N ALA A 731 -8.26 17.09 3.01
CA ALA A 731 -9.27 18.11 2.75
C ALA A 731 -8.96 18.87 1.45
N ALA A 732 -10.00 19.34 0.77
CA ALA A 732 -9.84 20.31 -0.31
C ALA A 732 -9.34 21.64 0.29
N ALA A 733 -8.32 22.23 -0.33
CA ALA A 733 -7.64 23.50 0.00
C ALA A 733 -8.02 24.14 1.34
N THR A 734 -7.09 24.15 2.28
CA THR A 734 -7.21 24.84 3.57
C THR A 734 -7.64 26.30 3.33
N THR A 735 -8.85 26.66 3.77
CA THR A 735 -9.26 28.07 3.78
C THR A 735 -8.68 28.77 5.02
N ASP A 736 -8.46 30.08 4.97
CA ASP A 736 -8.04 30.84 6.16
C ASP A 736 -9.00 30.63 7.35
N ALA A 737 -10.29 30.40 7.05
CA ALA A 737 -11.29 30.04 8.05
C ALA A 737 -11.06 28.65 8.70
N ASP A 738 -10.45 27.70 7.99
CA ASP A 738 -10.09 26.39 8.55
C ASP A 738 -8.86 26.52 9.48
N ALA A 739 -7.89 27.38 9.15
CA ALA A 739 -6.74 27.67 10.02
C ALA A 739 -7.14 28.35 11.34
N GLN A 740 -8.18 29.20 11.32
CA GLN A 740 -8.69 29.90 12.52
C GLN A 740 -9.69 29.09 13.35
N ARG A 741 -9.95 27.83 13.00
CA ARG A 741 -11.00 27.01 13.63
C ARG A 741 -10.79 26.77 15.12
N THR A 742 -9.54 26.61 15.56
CA THR A 742 -9.21 26.48 16.98
C THR A 742 -9.51 27.77 17.75
N GLN A 743 -9.15 28.94 17.21
CA GLN A 743 -9.44 30.24 17.82
C GLN A 743 -10.95 30.50 17.93
N MET A 744 -11.72 30.17 16.89
CA MET A 744 -13.17 30.27 16.92
C MET A 744 -13.80 29.40 18.03
N MET A 745 -13.23 28.23 18.32
CA MET A 745 -13.68 27.39 19.43
C MET A 745 -13.34 27.97 20.79
N HIS A 746 -12.15 28.55 20.96
CA HIS A 746 -11.78 29.28 22.18
C HIS A 746 -12.75 30.44 22.47
N HIS A 747 -13.15 31.19 21.43
CA HIS A 747 -14.15 32.24 21.58
C HIS A 747 -15.52 31.66 21.98
N GLU A 748 -15.96 30.53 21.40
CA GLU A 748 -17.19 29.85 21.82
C GLU A 748 -17.14 29.32 23.26
N HIS A 749 -16.00 28.81 23.71
CA HIS A 749 -15.83 28.35 25.09
C HIS A 749 -15.88 29.55 26.07
N ALA A 750 -15.20 30.65 25.73
CA ALA A 750 -15.29 31.90 26.50
C ALA A 750 -16.74 32.43 26.58
N ARG A 751 -17.49 32.37 25.47
CA ARG A 751 -18.93 32.72 25.43
C ARG A 751 -19.76 31.81 26.34
N LYS A 752 -19.55 30.49 26.31
CA LYS A 752 -20.27 29.54 27.18
C LYS A 752 -19.98 29.78 28.66
N LYS A 753 -18.71 30.03 29.02
CA LYS A 753 -18.32 30.39 30.39
C LYS A 753 -19.01 31.68 30.83
N HIS A 754 -18.98 32.70 29.98
CA HIS A 754 -19.66 33.98 30.23
C HIS A 754 -21.18 33.83 30.37
N LEU A 755 -21.81 32.95 29.58
CA LEU A 755 -23.22 32.61 29.71
C LEU A 755 -23.53 31.96 31.07
N GLN A 756 -22.67 31.06 31.55
CA GLN A 756 -22.82 30.43 32.88
C GLN A 756 -22.65 31.42 34.03
N GLU A 757 -21.80 32.43 33.85
CA GLU A 757 -21.56 33.51 34.83
C GLU A 757 -22.67 34.60 34.78
N SER A 758 -23.48 34.64 33.72
CA SER A 758 -24.53 35.64 33.51
C SER A 758 -25.81 35.30 34.28
N MET A 759 -26.48 36.33 34.83
CA MET A 759 -27.69 36.13 35.64
C MET A 759 -28.94 35.75 34.83
N ASN A 760 -29.04 36.22 33.58
CA ASN A 760 -30.14 35.89 32.66
C ASN A 760 -29.73 36.05 31.19
N LEU A 761 -30.55 35.53 30.26
CA LEU A 761 -30.23 35.53 28.83
C LEU A 761 -30.13 36.94 28.22
N GLU A 762 -31.00 37.87 28.64
CA GLU A 762 -30.99 39.25 28.13
C GLU A 762 -29.69 39.99 28.50
N SER A 763 -29.24 39.88 29.75
CA SER A 763 -27.97 40.45 30.22
C SER A 763 -26.76 39.86 29.50
N TYR A 764 -26.80 38.55 29.23
CA TYR A 764 -25.77 37.89 28.44
C TYR A 764 -25.72 38.44 27.01
N LEU A 765 -26.86 38.49 26.29
CA LEU A 765 -26.92 38.98 24.91
C LEU A 765 -26.47 40.44 24.79
N ALA A 766 -26.88 41.30 25.73
CA ALA A 766 -26.41 42.69 25.80
C ALA A 766 -24.89 42.78 26.00
N SER A 767 -24.32 41.90 26.83
CA SER A 767 -22.88 41.90 27.14
C SER A 767 -21.98 41.35 26.04
N LEU A 768 -22.55 40.70 25.00
CA LEU A 768 -21.78 40.23 23.85
C LEU A 768 -21.28 41.39 22.98
N GLU A 769 -21.97 42.53 23.00
CA GLU A 769 -21.70 43.68 22.12
C GLU A 769 -21.71 43.24 20.64
N LEU A 770 -22.78 42.55 20.25
CA LEU A 770 -22.89 41.91 18.94
C LEU A 770 -23.03 42.97 17.84
N GLN A 771 -22.16 42.92 16.83
CA GLN A 771 -22.24 43.77 15.65
C GLN A 771 -22.51 42.91 14.42
N VAL A 772 -23.54 43.26 13.66
CA VAL A 772 -23.98 42.54 12.46
C VAL A 772 -23.87 43.47 11.25
N VAL A 773 -23.10 43.06 10.25
CA VAL A 773 -22.89 43.79 9.01
C VAL A 773 -23.52 43.03 7.85
N MET A 774 -24.43 43.66 7.11
CA MET A 774 -25.00 43.10 5.88
C MET A 774 -24.61 43.99 4.70
N ARG A 775 -23.96 43.39 3.69
CA ARG A 775 -23.47 44.11 2.50
C ARG A 775 -23.71 43.31 1.22
N PRO A 776 -23.79 43.97 0.04
CA PRO A 776 -23.76 43.27 -1.23
C PRO A 776 -22.50 42.42 -1.37
N ALA A 777 -22.65 41.23 -1.96
CA ALA A 777 -21.52 40.35 -2.25
C ALA A 777 -20.63 40.94 -3.36
N THR A 778 -19.32 40.88 -3.19
CA THR A 778 -18.34 41.23 -4.22
C THR A 778 -17.80 39.96 -4.90
N ALA A 779 -17.05 40.13 -6.00
CA ALA A 779 -16.46 38.99 -6.71
C ALA A 779 -15.57 38.10 -5.80
N THR A 780 -14.92 38.69 -4.79
CA THR A 780 -14.07 37.95 -3.84
C THR A 780 -14.87 37.09 -2.86
N ASP A 781 -16.16 37.37 -2.64
CA ASP A 781 -17.01 36.62 -1.71
C ASP A 781 -17.58 35.34 -2.34
N MET A 782 -17.61 35.23 -3.67
CA MET A 782 -18.31 34.16 -4.40
C MET A 782 -17.86 32.74 -4.02
N PRO A 783 -16.54 32.45 -3.88
CA PRO A 783 -16.08 31.14 -3.42
C PRO A 783 -16.63 30.81 -2.03
N ARG A 784 -16.67 31.81 -1.13
CA ARG A 784 -17.16 31.62 0.25
C ARG A 784 -18.68 31.46 0.30
N VAL A 785 -19.42 32.19 -0.52
CA VAL A 785 -20.87 32.04 -0.69
C VAL A 785 -21.19 30.61 -1.14
N ALA A 786 -20.53 30.12 -2.19
CA ALA A 786 -20.69 28.74 -2.67
C ALA A 786 -20.39 27.73 -1.56
N GLN A 787 -19.28 27.90 -0.84
CA GLN A 787 -18.91 27.04 0.28
C GLN A 787 -19.98 27.00 1.39
N LEU A 788 -20.59 28.14 1.74
CA LEU A 788 -21.66 28.20 2.74
C LEU A 788 -22.94 27.51 2.27
N THR A 789 -23.31 27.64 1.00
CA THR A 789 -24.44 26.88 0.43
C THR A 789 -24.20 25.37 0.53
N GLN A 790 -22.95 24.91 0.43
CA GLN A 790 -22.59 23.51 0.48
C GLN A 790 -22.52 22.94 1.90
N LYS A 791 -22.04 23.72 2.88
CA LYS A 791 -21.79 23.26 4.25
C LYS A 791 -22.99 23.45 5.20
N THR A 792 -23.86 24.42 4.95
CA THR A 792 -24.93 24.80 5.90
C THR A 792 -26.17 23.93 5.75
N ASN A 793 -26.61 23.32 6.86
CA ASN A 793 -27.69 22.32 6.88
C ASN A 793 -28.81 22.61 7.90
N GLN A 794 -28.53 23.40 8.93
CA GLN A 794 -29.48 23.63 10.05
C GLN A 794 -30.35 24.87 9.83
N PHE A 795 -29.74 26.00 9.51
CA PHE A 795 -30.48 27.19 9.15
C PHE A 795 -30.24 27.48 7.67
N ASN A 796 -30.97 26.76 6.82
CA ASN A 796 -30.90 26.87 5.37
C ASN A 796 -32.29 26.62 4.78
N LEU A 797 -32.82 27.65 4.11
CA LEU A 797 -34.20 27.71 3.62
C LEU A 797 -34.46 26.72 2.47
N SER A 798 -33.57 26.73 1.47
CA SER A 798 -33.79 26.06 0.19
C SER A 798 -32.95 24.79 0.01
N LEU A 799 -31.90 24.60 0.81
CA LEU A 799 -30.93 23.49 0.71
C LEU A 799 -30.26 23.35 -0.67
N LYS A 800 -30.37 24.37 -1.52
CA LYS A 800 -29.75 24.42 -2.85
C LYS A 800 -28.22 24.49 -2.69
N ARG A 801 -27.52 23.47 -3.18
CA ARG A 801 -26.05 23.40 -3.18
C ARG A 801 -25.55 24.01 -4.47
N ARG A 802 -24.72 25.05 -4.39
CA ARG A 802 -24.21 25.75 -5.56
C ARG A 802 -22.70 25.72 -5.62
N SER A 803 -22.19 25.52 -6.83
CA SER A 803 -20.81 25.81 -7.21
C SER A 803 -20.58 27.32 -7.30
N GLU A 804 -19.32 27.72 -7.31
CA GLU A 804 -18.94 29.12 -7.50
C GLU A 804 -19.47 29.68 -8.84
N ALA A 805 -19.35 28.92 -9.92
CA ALA A 805 -19.86 29.30 -11.24
C ALA A 805 -21.39 29.54 -11.23
N GLU A 806 -22.14 28.67 -10.55
CA GLU A 806 -23.59 28.86 -10.39
C GLU A 806 -23.92 30.12 -9.59
N VAL A 807 -23.21 30.39 -8.48
CA VAL A 807 -23.40 31.61 -7.68
C VAL A 807 -23.10 32.86 -8.53
N CYS A 808 -21.98 32.86 -9.26
CA CYS A 808 -21.63 33.97 -10.16
C CYS A 808 -22.71 34.21 -11.21
N SER A 809 -23.31 33.16 -11.78
CA SER A 809 -24.37 33.30 -12.78
C SER A 809 -25.66 33.95 -12.23
N LEU A 810 -25.92 33.83 -10.92
CA LEU A 810 -27.11 34.40 -10.29
C LEU A 810 -27.05 35.93 -10.21
N THR A 811 -25.85 36.53 -10.19
CA THR A 811 -25.66 37.99 -10.08
C THR A 811 -26.35 38.79 -11.19
N VAL A 812 -26.70 38.13 -12.31
CA VAL A 812 -27.43 38.75 -13.43
C VAL A 812 -28.88 39.08 -13.06
N ASN A 813 -29.55 38.21 -12.31
CA ASN A 813 -31.00 38.30 -12.03
C ASN A 813 -31.34 38.32 -10.53
N HIS A 814 -30.34 38.23 -9.65
CA HIS A 814 -30.50 38.14 -8.21
C HIS A 814 -29.62 39.15 -7.50
N SER A 815 -30.09 39.64 -6.35
CA SER A 815 -29.28 40.40 -5.41
C SER A 815 -28.72 39.45 -4.36
N ILE A 816 -27.39 39.41 -4.23
CA ILE A 816 -26.69 38.55 -3.27
C ILE A 816 -26.13 39.43 -2.17
N PHE A 817 -26.50 39.13 -0.93
CA PHE A 817 -25.99 39.76 0.27
C PHE A 817 -25.25 38.77 1.14
N VAL A 818 -24.17 39.24 1.74
CA VAL A 818 -23.37 38.51 2.71
C VAL A 818 -23.50 39.16 4.08
N VAL A 819 -23.47 38.33 5.12
CA VAL A 819 -23.62 38.76 6.51
C VAL A 819 -22.39 38.37 7.29
N GLU A 820 -21.75 39.37 7.88
CA GLU A 820 -20.59 39.28 8.77
C GLU A 820 -21.02 39.64 10.18
N VAL A 821 -20.46 38.96 11.19
CA VAL A 821 -20.84 39.17 12.59
C VAL A 821 -19.58 39.21 13.44
N THR A 822 -19.49 40.17 14.34
CA THR A 822 -18.42 40.30 15.34
C THR A 822 -19.03 40.43 16.73
N ASP A 823 -18.31 39.98 17.76
CA ASP A 823 -18.62 40.27 19.17
C ASP A 823 -17.35 40.61 19.95
N ARG A 824 -17.50 40.88 21.25
CA ARG A 824 -16.38 41.21 22.15
C ARG A 824 -15.31 40.11 22.28
N PHE A 825 -15.65 38.85 21.96
CA PHE A 825 -14.75 37.71 22.07
C PHE A 825 -14.01 37.46 20.76
N GLY A 826 -14.59 37.85 19.62
CA GLY A 826 -13.92 37.90 18.34
C GLY A 826 -14.85 37.88 17.13
N ASP A 827 -14.25 37.81 15.95
CA ASP A 827 -14.96 37.78 14.68
C ASP A 827 -15.55 36.39 14.38
N TYR A 828 -16.82 36.34 13.95
CA TYR A 828 -17.43 35.14 13.41
C TYR A 828 -17.15 35.00 11.90
N GLY A 829 -16.71 36.06 11.25
CA GLY A 829 -16.50 36.21 9.81
C GLY A 829 -17.82 36.20 9.04
N LEU A 830 -17.72 35.89 7.74
CA LEU A 830 -18.90 35.72 6.89
C LEU A 830 -19.68 34.47 7.34
N VAL A 831 -20.86 34.70 7.94
CA VAL A 831 -21.72 33.68 8.57
C VAL A 831 -23.05 33.49 7.87
N GLY A 832 -23.53 34.45 7.10
CA GLY A 832 -24.83 34.38 6.46
C GLY A 832 -24.80 34.77 4.98
N VAL A 833 -25.73 34.21 4.22
CA VAL A 833 -25.97 34.54 2.81
C VAL A 833 -27.46 34.69 2.61
N CYS A 834 -27.84 35.76 1.91
CA CYS A 834 -29.18 35.98 1.41
C CYS A 834 -29.15 36.21 -0.10
N ILE A 835 -29.85 35.38 -0.85
CA ILE A 835 -30.03 35.51 -2.30
C ILE A 835 -31.49 35.84 -2.54
N LEU A 836 -31.73 37.02 -3.09
CA LEU A 836 -33.06 37.56 -3.35
C LEU A 836 -33.31 37.62 -4.86
N MET A 837 -34.48 37.16 -5.28
CA MET A 837 -34.94 37.20 -6.67
C MET A 837 -36.15 38.13 -6.76
N SER A 838 -36.13 39.05 -7.73
CA SER A 838 -37.30 39.88 -8.05
C SER A 838 -37.97 39.32 -9.30
N PRO A 839 -39.15 38.66 -9.19
CA PRO A 839 -39.80 38.04 -10.34
C PRO A 839 -40.22 39.11 -11.36
N PRO A 840 -39.85 38.98 -12.65
CA PRO A 840 -40.20 39.97 -13.67
C PRO A 840 -41.71 40.17 -13.85
N ASP A 841 -42.49 39.13 -13.55
CA ASP A 841 -43.94 39.07 -13.64
C ASP A 841 -44.66 39.59 -12.38
N ARG A 842 -43.94 39.77 -11.26
CA ARG A 842 -44.48 40.21 -9.96
C ARG A 842 -43.58 41.28 -9.32
N PRO A 843 -43.63 42.54 -9.82
CA PRO A 843 -42.67 43.59 -9.42
C PRO A 843 -42.83 44.07 -7.97
N GLU A 844 -43.97 43.82 -7.32
CA GLU A 844 -44.18 44.14 -5.90
C GLU A 844 -43.70 43.04 -4.95
N THR A 845 -43.17 41.93 -5.48
CA THR A 845 -42.78 40.73 -4.72
C THR A 845 -41.28 40.49 -4.81
N VAL A 846 -40.67 40.12 -3.69
CA VAL A 846 -39.30 39.57 -3.65
C VAL A 846 -39.38 38.14 -3.12
N GLU A 847 -38.71 37.22 -3.79
CA GLU A 847 -38.57 35.84 -3.36
C GLU A 847 -37.19 35.61 -2.73
N ILE A 848 -37.17 34.96 -1.57
CA ILE A 848 -35.94 34.46 -0.96
C ILE A 848 -35.59 33.13 -1.62
N ASP A 849 -34.70 33.18 -2.61
CA ASP A 849 -34.17 31.97 -3.23
C ASP A 849 -33.31 31.17 -2.23
N THR A 850 -32.48 31.87 -1.45
CA THR A 850 -31.61 31.26 -0.44
C THR A 850 -31.47 32.17 0.76
N LEU A 851 -31.78 31.65 1.94
CA LEU A 851 -31.40 32.24 3.21
C LEU A 851 -30.71 31.17 4.04
N LEU A 852 -29.47 31.46 4.43
CA LEU A 852 -28.71 30.60 5.32
C LEU A 852 -27.92 31.41 6.32
N ILE A 853 -27.79 30.86 7.53
CA ILE A 853 -26.98 31.42 8.61
C ILE A 853 -26.22 30.25 9.26
N SER A 854 -24.93 30.44 9.48
CA SER A 854 -24.09 29.44 10.12
C SER A 854 -24.51 29.24 11.58
N CYS A 855 -24.46 28.00 12.07
CA CYS A 855 -24.88 27.64 13.43
C CYS A 855 -24.17 28.42 14.54
N ARG A 856 -22.95 28.93 14.29
CA ARG A 856 -22.18 29.74 15.24
C ARG A 856 -22.82 31.10 15.54
N ALA A 857 -23.67 31.63 14.67
CA ALA A 857 -24.32 32.94 14.83
C ALA A 857 -25.79 32.83 15.28
N LEU A 858 -26.37 31.62 15.28
CA LEU A 858 -27.78 31.40 15.59
C LEU A 858 -28.10 31.64 17.07
N GLY A 859 -29.35 32.01 17.34
CA GLY A 859 -29.92 32.18 18.67
C GLY A 859 -29.45 33.44 19.41
N ARG A 860 -28.83 34.38 18.69
CA ARG A 860 -28.23 35.60 19.27
C ARG A 860 -28.86 36.90 18.76
N GLY A 861 -29.95 36.82 17.98
CA GLY A 861 -30.59 37.98 17.36
C GLY A 861 -30.08 38.29 15.94
N VAL A 862 -29.20 37.44 15.39
CA VAL A 862 -28.66 37.62 14.04
C VAL A 862 -29.74 37.32 13.01
N GLU A 863 -30.57 36.31 13.24
CA GLU A 863 -31.66 35.93 12.35
C GLU A 863 -32.66 37.07 12.14
N GLU A 864 -33.05 37.70 13.25
CA GLU A 864 -33.93 38.87 13.29
C GLU A 864 -33.27 40.09 12.62
N ALA A 865 -31.98 40.31 12.83
CA ALA A 865 -31.23 41.40 12.17
C ALA A 865 -31.11 41.21 10.65
N VAL A 866 -30.88 39.97 10.17
CA VAL A 866 -30.86 39.69 8.72
C VAL A 866 -32.24 39.92 8.11
N LEU A 867 -33.31 39.47 8.76
CA LEU A 867 -34.67 39.72 8.28
C LEU A 867 -34.98 41.23 8.21
N PHE A 868 -34.59 41.98 9.23
CA PHE A 868 -34.66 43.44 9.23
C PHE A 868 -33.94 44.05 8.02
N GLY A 869 -32.71 43.61 7.74
CA GLY A 869 -31.93 44.07 6.58
C GLY A 869 -32.59 43.77 5.23
N ILE A 870 -33.21 42.60 5.08
CA ILE A 870 -33.98 42.22 3.87
C ILE A 870 -35.17 43.17 3.70
N VAL A 871 -35.93 43.42 4.77
CA VAL A 871 -37.11 44.31 4.75
C VAL A 871 -36.72 45.75 4.42
N GLU A 872 -35.62 46.25 4.98
CA GLU A 872 -35.09 47.58 4.65
C GLU A 872 -34.72 47.69 3.16
N HIS A 873 -34.06 46.65 2.61
CA HIS A 873 -33.75 46.62 1.17
C HIS A 873 -35.01 46.58 0.30
N MET A 874 -36.04 45.82 0.69
CA MET A 874 -37.31 45.78 -0.03
C MET A 874 -38.02 47.13 -0.05
N ARG A 875 -37.96 47.89 1.06
CA ARG A 875 -38.51 49.25 1.13
C ARG A 875 -37.84 50.19 0.12
N GLU A 876 -36.55 50.01 -0.13
CA GLU A 876 -35.81 50.78 -1.14
C GLU A 876 -36.23 50.43 -2.57
N CYS A 877 -36.51 49.16 -2.82
CA CYS A 877 -37.00 48.66 -4.12
C CYS A 877 -38.51 48.88 -4.34
N ALA A 878 -39.22 49.52 -3.38
CA ALA A 878 -40.67 49.70 -3.37
C ALA A 878 -41.48 48.39 -3.47
N CYS A 879 -40.91 47.27 -3.01
CA CYS A 879 -41.57 45.98 -2.94
C CYS A 879 -42.43 45.88 -1.67
N ARG A 880 -43.55 45.15 -1.74
CA ARG A 880 -44.54 45.04 -0.66
C ARG A 880 -44.64 43.65 -0.05
N HIS A 881 -44.25 42.62 -0.78
CA HIS A 881 -44.43 41.22 -0.38
C HIS A 881 -43.12 40.44 -0.42
N LEU A 882 -42.79 39.75 0.66
CA LEU A 882 -41.64 38.86 0.77
C LEU A 882 -42.13 37.41 0.79
N GLU A 883 -41.64 36.59 -0.14
CA GLU A 883 -41.95 35.17 -0.21
C GLU A 883 -40.74 34.33 0.18
N ALA A 884 -40.97 33.29 0.97
CA ALA A 884 -39.96 32.30 1.35
C ALA A 884 -40.50 30.89 1.07
N GLU A 885 -39.82 30.16 0.18
CA GLU A 885 -40.13 28.76 -0.12
C GLU A 885 -39.22 27.83 0.71
N PHE A 886 -39.81 27.11 1.65
CA PHE A 886 -39.11 26.20 2.55
C PHE A 886 -39.01 24.80 1.95
N VAL A 887 -37.77 24.32 1.80
CA VAL A 887 -37.48 22.95 1.36
C VAL A 887 -37.16 22.09 2.58
N SER A 888 -38.00 21.09 2.87
CA SER A 888 -37.81 20.21 4.03
C SER A 888 -36.57 19.31 3.91
N GLY A 889 -35.74 19.31 4.95
CA GLY A 889 -34.58 18.42 5.09
C GLY A 889 -34.47 17.83 6.50
N PRO A 890 -33.53 16.90 6.71
CA PRO A 890 -33.44 16.14 7.97
C PRO A 890 -32.96 16.96 9.18
N ARG A 891 -32.38 18.14 8.97
CA ARG A 891 -31.76 18.97 10.04
C ARG A 891 -32.16 20.44 10.00
N ASN A 892 -32.95 20.89 9.03
CA ASN A 892 -33.25 22.32 8.84
C ASN A 892 -34.52 22.81 9.57
N GLN A 893 -34.90 22.12 10.65
CA GLN A 893 -36.00 22.55 11.52
C GLN A 893 -35.80 23.98 12.09
N PRO A 894 -34.58 24.42 12.48
CA PRO A 894 -34.39 25.76 13.05
C PRO A 894 -34.89 26.93 12.20
N ILE A 895 -34.73 26.88 10.87
CA ILE A 895 -35.24 27.96 10.00
C ILE A 895 -36.76 27.90 9.84
N LEU A 896 -37.36 26.72 9.84
CA LEU A 896 -38.81 26.57 9.83
C LEU A 896 -39.44 27.16 11.10
N ASP A 897 -38.82 26.90 12.25
CA ASP A 897 -39.24 27.46 13.53
C ASP A 897 -39.07 28.99 13.56
N PHE A 898 -38.00 29.50 12.94
CA PHE A 898 -37.80 30.95 12.75
C PHE A 898 -38.88 31.58 11.87
N LEU A 899 -39.23 30.98 10.73
CA LEU A 899 -40.31 31.50 9.89
C LEU A 899 -41.64 31.54 10.65
N LYS A 900 -41.97 30.49 11.40
CA LYS A 900 -43.22 30.39 12.17
C LYS A 900 -43.32 31.37 13.34
N ARG A 901 -42.19 31.74 13.95
CA ARG A 901 -42.16 32.71 15.07
C ARG A 901 -42.06 34.16 14.61
N SER A 902 -41.74 34.38 13.33
CA SER A 902 -41.65 35.70 12.69
C SER A 902 -42.99 36.11 12.09
N ASP A 903 -43.07 37.30 11.48
CA ASP A 903 -44.29 37.86 10.86
C ASP A 903 -44.68 37.19 9.53
N PHE A 904 -44.17 35.99 9.24
CA PHE A 904 -44.54 35.23 8.07
C PHE A 904 -45.85 34.47 8.28
N HIS A 905 -46.75 34.56 7.31
CA HIS A 905 -47.95 33.75 7.23
C HIS A 905 -47.74 32.59 6.26
N GLN A 906 -48.05 31.38 6.73
CA GLN A 906 -47.94 30.19 5.90
C GLN A 906 -49.13 30.13 4.91
N THR A 907 -48.85 30.31 3.61
CA THR A 907 -49.88 30.23 2.56
C THR A 907 -49.99 28.83 1.96
N ARG A 908 -48.91 28.03 2.00
CA ARG A 908 -48.86 26.61 1.61
C ARG A 908 -47.93 25.81 2.55
N PRO A 909 -47.96 24.45 2.53
CA PRO A 909 -47.07 23.64 3.38
C PRO A 909 -45.59 24.03 3.31
N ASP A 910 -45.16 24.51 2.15
CA ASP A 910 -43.80 24.88 1.76
C ASP A 910 -43.62 26.38 1.50
N ARG A 911 -44.66 27.22 1.62
CA ARG A 911 -44.58 28.65 1.26
C ARG A 911 -45.04 29.57 2.38
N PHE A 912 -44.22 30.57 2.66
CA PHE A 912 -44.42 31.59 3.67
C PHE A 912 -44.37 32.98 3.03
N GLU A 913 -45.28 33.86 3.45
CA GLU A 913 -45.39 35.22 2.91
C GLU A 913 -45.45 36.25 4.04
N MET A 914 -44.77 37.39 3.85
CA MET A 914 -44.74 38.49 4.80
C MET A 914 -44.96 39.82 4.08
N SER A 915 -45.73 40.73 4.70
CA SER A 915 -45.88 42.11 4.21
C SER A 915 -44.78 43.00 4.77
N VAL A 916 -44.20 43.87 3.92
CA VAL A 916 -43.16 44.85 4.29
C VAL A 916 -43.67 45.94 5.24
N GLU A 917 -44.99 46.14 5.30
CA GLU A 917 -45.65 47.07 6.23
C GLU A 917 -45.58 46.58 7.68
N ASN A 918 -45.37 45.28 7.91
CA ASN A 918 -45.12 44.76 9.24
C ASN A 918 -43.73 45.19 9.71
N SER A 919 -43.66 45.74 10.92
CA SER A 919 -42.41 46.22 11.51
C SER A 919 -41.58 45.06 12.04
N CYS A 920 -40.57 44.60 11.28
CA CYS A 920 -39.49 43.84 11.88
C CYS A 920 -38.68 44.80 12.78
N SER A 921 -38.63 44.53 14.08
CA SER A 921 -37.81 45.29 15.03
C SER A 921 -36.40 44.71 15.08
N LEU A 922 -35.38 45.57 14.98
CA LEU A 922 -34.01 45.19 15.28
C LEU A 922 -33.89 44.89 16.79
N PRO A 923 -33.25 43.78 17.21
CA PRO A 923 -33.03 43.52 18.63
C PRO A 923 -32.15 44.61 19.28
N ASP A 924 -32.53 45.07 20.48
CA ASP A 924 -31.86 46.19 21.16
C ASP A 924 -30.37 45.97 21.43
N HIS A 925 -29.94 44.72 21.57
CA HIS A 925 -28.55 44.35 21.85
C HIS A 925 -27.67 44.18 20.60
N VAL A 926 -28.22 44.38 19.40
CA VAL A 926 -27.49 44.20 18.13
C VAL A 926 -27.13 45.55 17.51
N ALA A 927 -25.83 45.80 17.36
CA ALA A 927 -25.32 46.91 16.56
C ALA A 927 -25.39 46.56 15.07
N TRP A 928 -26.34 47.14 14.35
CA TRP A 928 -26.55 46.89 12.93
C TRP A 928 -25.79 47.85 12.02
N ILE A 929 -25.11 47.30 11.00
CA ILE A 929 -24.55 48.06 9.88
C ILE A 929 -25.14 47.52 8.58
N GLY A 930 -26.07 48.28 7.99
CA GLY A 930 -26.77 47.89 6.77
C GLY A 930 -26.12 48.41 5.48
N PRO A 931 -26.56 47.92 4.31
CA PRO A 931 -26.02 48.31 3.00
C PRO A 931 -26.00 49.83 2.77
N LYS A 932 -27.01 50.53 3.27
CA LYS A 932 -27.19 51.98 3.16
C LYS A 932 -26.12 52.79 3.92
N GLN A 933 -25.78 52.34 5.14
CA GLN A 933 -24.76 52.99 5.97
C GLN A 933 -23.36 52.77 5.39
N ILE A 934 -23.11 51.60 4.79
CA ILE A 934 -21.84 51.28 4.13
C ILE A 934 -21.66 52.13 2.87
N ALA A 935 -22.71 52.29 2.07
CA ALA A 935 -22.68 53.16 0.89
C ALA A 935 -22.38 54.63 1.23
N ALA A 936 -22.83 55.12 2.38
CA ALA A 936 -22.59 56.49 2.85
C ALA A 936 -21.17 56.73 3.43
N VAL A 937 -20.45 55.67 3.81
CA VAL A 937 -19.06 55.74 4.31
C VAL A 937 -18.03 55.53 3.17
N SER A 938 -18.49 55.01 2.03
CA SER A 938 -17.67 54.72 0.84
C SER A 938 -17.59 55.88 -0.16
N THR A 939 -18.32 56.97 0.11
CA THR A 939 -18.34 58.25 -0.61
C THR A 939 -17.71 59.33 0.23
#